data_AF-A0A2T0RI01-F1
#
_entry.id   AF-A0A2T0RI01-F1
#
_cell.length_a   1.000
_cell.length_b   1.000
_cell.length_c   1.000
_cell.angle_alpha   90.00
_cell.angle_beta   90.00
_cell.angle_gamma   90.00
#
_symmetry.space_group_name_H-M   'P 1'
#
loop_
_entity.id
_entity.type
_entity.pdbx_description
1 polymer ?
#
loop_
_entity_poly.entity_id
_entity_poly.type
_entity_poly.pdbx_seq_one_letter_code
_entity_poly.pdbx_strand_id
1 'polypeptide(L)'
;MIVVDAARELGQIVRWAIAVIAGPSSGSYGGFDLREGDRDPAAGAPARYGGEQQPGAPAASHVADLHRDLRTLGFLIAPDGATTFDRRTRWAVQEFQRYAALHGAAVEAAGTVTTTAGITDARTTVPVTSTDGLPAAVPFPVRIDAEILTVTGGLGTPELTVTRATAGTAAAAHAQGAVVRSARWSDRLRPEPAWFYERYPREATGVVNAWTRMVLDRWLAEGWRCPIVVEAWDMAGGVPDRLHVAPGGGFADNLWLHTDLPVGAPRMFARDLTATWPRPVRPPVSPAHPELDPVGEWTTALGFDGPLALPERHTWHPEGEMLPENLLPRPAPDAAAPALGDLVRLRDDAGAAAGDRERAGRQLSTFKVVRAVAEVEAVGFFDGVNGWDNAFLSLGPCHWTAGPIAVPAAPQPPRPTWNVRDGELWAYLSYLQAADPAAWTGAVGRFGLEIDDPWGTDGRNLFLPTQDRKYVSRPAVPQEEGVPQQVQQIVAEFDVFRSWHWFYRFVMAGRTIDGFRRRMWHMARLRLRDILATPWDTPGAAATLAAVPDPAAPGGARPARIGDVLGSERSVAFAYRWHILSPAGMVSGGRAGNALRSIVAAAAAAGPNFAGSPAGWTDAHETALVVAFPARAAVLFPPAANGNPSSMVTTLAMVDNWPAWGANPRGFTLPVAALPAAERRLLTTRGSFRFDDSELTL
;
A
#
# COMPACT_ATOMS: atom_id res chain seq x y z
N MET A 1 28.37 32.84 11.88
CA MET A 1 27.37 31.86 11.45
C MET A 1 27.79 31.22 10.13
N ILE A 2 27.77 31.93 8.99
CA ILE A 2 28.16 31.41 7.66
C ILE A 2 29.51 30.66 7.62
N VAL A 3 30.56 31.18 8.27
CA VAL A 3 31.90 30.53 8.30
C VAL A 3 31.93 29.27 9.20
N VAL A 4 31.12 29.24 10.26
CA VAL A 4 31.01 28.09 11.18
C VAL A 4 30.23 26.97 10.51
N ASP A 5 29.17 27.30 9.77
CA ASP A 5 28.37 26.34 9.02
C ASP A 5 29.18 25.71 7.87
N ALA A 6 29.94 26.52 7.12
CA ALA A 6 30.83 26.01 6.06
C ALA A 6 31.95 25.09 6.60
N ALA A 7 32.53 25.40 7.76
CA ALA A 7 33.55 24.55 8.38
C ALA A 7 32.96 23.22 8.88
N ARG A 8 31.73 23.24 9.41
CA ARG A 8 30.99 22.05 9.82
C ARG A 8 30.68 21.16 8.61
N GLU A 9 30.14 21.73 7.55
CA GLU A 9 29.84 21.03 6.30
C GLU A 9 31.10 20.40 5.69
N LEU A 10 32.19 21.16 5.56
CA LEU A 10 33.46 20.63 5.05
C LEU A 10 33.97 19.47 5.92
N GLY A 11 33.85 19.58 7.25
CA GLY A 11 34.20 18.51 8.17
C GLY A 11 33.37 17.24 7.96
N GLN A 12 32.07 17.36 7.72
CA GLN A 12 31.19 16.22 7.43
C GLN A 12 31.51 15.58 6.08
N ILE A 13 31.78 16.39 5.05
CA ILE A 13 32.20 15.92 3.72
C ILE A 13 33.51 15.13 3.83
N VAL A 14 34.50 15.66 4.55
CA VAL A 14 35.79 14.99 4.75
C VAL A 14 35.61 13.68 5.51
N ARG A 15 34.81 13.66 6.59
CA ARG A 15 34.51 12.42 7.33
C ARG A 15 33.84 11.36 6.45
N TRP A 16 32.87 11.77 5.64
CA TRP A 16 32.20 10.87 4.71
C TRP A 16 33.18 10.35 3.64
N ALA A 17 34.01 11.22 3.06
CA ALA A 17 35.00 10.82 2.07
C ALA A 17 36.02 9.82 2.67
N ILE A 18 36.48 10.05 3.90
CA ILE A 18 37.32 9.10 4.63
C ILE A 18 36.57 7.77 4.83
N ALA A 19 35.29 7.80 5.24
CA ALA A 19 34.50 6.59 5.42
C ALA A 19 34.31 5.80 4.11
N VAL A 20 34.21 6.47 2.97
CA VAL A 20 34.15 5.85 1.65
C VAL A 20 35.49 5.21 1.28
N ILE A 21 36.63 5.88 1.56
CA ILE A 21 37.96 5.42 1.16
C ILE A 21 38.54 4.35 2.10
N ALA A 22 38.46 4.58 3.41
CA ALA A 22 39.09 3.77 4.45
C ALA A 22 38.11 2.85 5.20
N GLY A 23 36.82 2.95 4.89
CA GLY A 23 35.75 2.30 5.64
C GLY A 23 35.22 3.19 6.78
N PRO A 24 33.90 3.13 7.09
CA PRO A 24 33.34 3.85 8.22
C PRO A 24 33.88 3.29 9.53
N SER A 25 34.12 4.16 10.50
CA SER A 25 34.51 3.77 11.86
C SER A 25 33.51 4.33 12.86
N SER A 26 32.98 3.45 13.70
CA SER A 26 32.20 3.80 14.89
C SER A 26 32.40 2.69 15.92
N GLY A 27 32.74 3.10 17.15
CA GLY A 27 32.87 2.20 18.30
C GLY A 27 31.55 1.90 19.00
N SER A 28 30.43 2.48 18.54
CA SER A 28 29.11 2.23 19.09
C SER A 28 28.80 0.74 19.05
N TYR A 29 28.11 0.26 20.08
CA TYR A 29 27.78 -1.17 20.23
C TYR A 29 29.01 -2.10 20.16
N GLY A 30 30.16 -1.64 20.67
CA GLY A 30 31.41 -2.40 20.67
C GLY A 30 32.05 -2.60 19.30
N GLY A 31 31.55 -1.91 18.26
CA GLY A 31 32.00 -2.09 16.88
C GLY A 31 31.49 -3.38 16.22
N PHE A 32 30.54 -4.09 16.83
CA PHE A 32 29.98 -5.32 16.29
C PHE A 32 28.89 -5.06 15.25
N ASP A 33 28.84 -5.89 14.21
CA ASP A 33 27.75 -5.93 13.23
C ASP A 33 26.57 -6.71 13.81
N LEU A 34 25.80 -6.03 14.68
CA LEU A 34 24.66 -6.62 15.37
C LEU A 34 23.62 -7.10 14.36
N ARG A 35 23.12 -8.32 14.58
CA ARG A 35 22.19 -9.01 13.66
C ARG A 35 21.23 -9.93 14.42
N GLU A 36 20.23 -10.45 13.73
CA GLU A 36 19.21 -11.34 14.33
C GLU A 36 19.85 -12.55 15.05
N GLY A 37 19.41 -12.77 16.29
CA GLY A 37 19.94 -13.78 17.21
C GLY A 37 21.11 -13.32 18.07
N ASP A 38 21.62 -12.09 17.91
CA ASP A 38 22.55 -11.48 18.87
C ASP A 38 21.82 -11.13 20.18
N ARG A 39 22.55 -11.07 21.29
CA ARG A 39 22.01 -10.83 22.62
C ARG A 39 23.04 -10.28 23.60
N ASP A 40 22.57 -9.44 24.51
CA ASP A 40 23.30 -9.05 25.71
C ASP A 40 23.42 -10.26 26.67
N PRO A 41 24.40 -10.28 27.60
CA PRO A 41 24.60 -11.40 28.50
C PRO A 41 23.42 -11.54 29.46
N ALA A 42 23.06 -12.79 29.77
CA ALA A 42 22.04 -13.14 30.76
C ALA A 42 22.53 -14.27 31.67
N ALA A 43 21.81 -14.56 32.75
CA ALA A 43 22.17 -15.63 33.67
C ALA A 43 22.31 -16.98 32.93
N GLY A 44 23.51 -17.55 32.90
CA GLY A 44 23.80 -18.81 32.22
C GLY A 44 23.93 -18.72 30.69
N ALA A 45 23.86 -17.53 30.09
CA ALA A 45 24.01 -17.31 28.65
C ALA A 45 25.00 -16.18 28.38
N PRO A 46 26.18 -16.46 27.78
CA PRO A 46 27.11 -15.41 27.39
C PRO A 46 26.48 -14.52 26.31
N ALA A 47 27.01 -13.30 26.23
CA ALA A 47 26.68 -12.35 25.17
C ALA A 47 26.97 -12.97 23.80
N ARG A 48 26.20 -12.60 22.79
CA ARG A 48 26.44 -12.98 21.39
C ARG A 48 26.35 -11.73 20.54
N TYR A 49 27.43 -11.36 19.87
CA TYR A 49 27.49 -10.17 19.01
C TYR A 49 28.21 -10.50 17.71
N GLY A 50 27.72 -9.95 16.59
CA GLY A 50 28.27 -10.26 15.28
C GLY A 50 28.05 -11.71 14.87
N GLY A 51 27.08 -12.40 15.50
CA GLY A 51 26.83 -13.82 15.31
C GLY A 51 27.71 -14.77 16.14
N GLU A 52 28.65 -14.26 16.95
CA GLU A 52 29.61 -15.06 17.72
C GLU A 52 29.43 -14.91 19.23
N GLN A 53 29.71 -15.97 19.99
CA GLN A 53 29.66 -15.92 21.45
C GLN A 53 30.83 -15.08 21.98
N GLN A 54 30.54 -14.18 22.92
CA GLN A 54 31.48 -13.25 23.54
C GLN A 54 31.56 -13.52 25.06
N PRO A 55 32.19 -14.62 25.50
CA PRO A 55 32.26 -15.00 26.91
C PRO A 55 33.03 -14.00 27.79
N GLY A 56 33.85 -13.13 27.17
CA GLY A 56 34.61 -12.07 27.86
C GLY A 56 33.87 -10.74 28.05
N ALA A 57 32.60 -10.61 27.64
CA ALA A 57 31.83 -9.37 27.70
C ALA A 57 30.62 -9.42 28.68
N PRO A 58 30.80 -9.79 29.97
CA PRO A 58 29.69 -10.08 30.89
C PRO A 58 28.86 -8.85 31.32
N ALA A 59 29.26 -7.63 30.96
CA ALA A 59 28.57 -6.38 31.32
C ALA A 59 28.16 -5.51 30.12
N ALA A 60 28.25 -6.02 28.88
CA ALA A 60 27.88 -5.25 27.70
C ALA A 60 26.34 -5.20 27.52
N SER A 61 25.82 -4.05 27.12
CA SER A 61 24.38 -3.79 26.88
C SER A 61 24.08 -3.38 25.43
N HIS A 62 24.86 -3.88 24.47
CA HIS A 62 24.88 -3.35 23.11
C HIS A 62 23.52 -3.42 22.39
N VAL A 63 22.77 -4.50 22.59
CA VAL A 63 21.43 -4.65 22.00
C VAL A 63 20.43 -3.74 22.71
N ALA A 64 20.45 -3.68 24.04
CA ALA A 64 19.59 -2.78 24.80
C ALA A 64 19.89 -1.29 24.50
N ASP A 65 21.15 -0.94 24.28
CA ASP A 65 21.59 0.41 23.87
C ASP A 65 21.09 0.74 22.47
N LEU A 66 21.22 -0.19 21.51
CA LEU A 66 20.64 -0.03 20.17
C LEU A 66 19.13 0.21 20.21
N HIS A 67 18.40 -0.56 21.04
CA HIS A 67 16.96 -0.36 21.21
C HIS A 67 16.64 1.04 21.76
N ARG A 68 17.39 1.48 22.78
CA ARG A 68 17.23 2.83 23.35
C ARG A 68 17.47 3.91 22.29
N ASP A 69 18.50 3.75 21.48
CA ASP A 69 18.86 4.70 20.44
C ASP A 69 17.82 4.75 19.32
N LEU A 70 17.41 3.59 18.78
CA LEU A 70 16.36 3.51 17.77
C LEU A 70 15.04 4.14 18.26
N ARG A 71 14.65 3.85 19.51
CA ARG A 71 13.45 4.45 20.12
C ARG A 71 13.60 5.96 20.31
N THR A 72 14.78 6.43 20.70
CA THR A 72 15.09 7.87 20.79
C THR A 72 14.94 8.56 19.44
N LEU A 73 15.37 7.90 18.36
CA LEU A 73 15.21 8.38 16.99
C LEU A 73 13.77 8.26 16.46
N GLY A 74 12.84 7.66 17.21
CA GLY A 74 11.43 7.53 16.84
C GLY A 74 11.04 6.20 16.19
N PHE A 75 11.92 5.19 16.17
CA PHE A 75 11.65 3.86 15.63
C PHE A 75 11.08 2.93 16.70
N LEU A 76 9.80 3.15 17.06
CA LEU A 76 9.17 2.47 18.20
C LEU A 76 8.82 1.00 17.96
N ILE A 77 8.99 0.52 16.72
CA ILE A 77 9.00 -0.92 16.40
C ILE A 77 10.13 -1.66 17.12
N ALA A 78 11.22 -0.96 17.48
CA ALA A 78 12.26 -1.51 18.35
C ALA A 78 11.70 -1.83 19.74
N PRO A 79 11.91 -3.06 20.26
CA PRO A 79 11.44 -3.46 21.59
C PRO A 79 11.96 -2.55 22.70
N ASP A 80 11.16 -2.31 23.73
CA ASP A 80 11.58 -1.52 24.90
C ASP A 80 12.35 -2.37 25.91
N GLY A 81 13.58 -1.98 26.24
CA GLY A 81 14.41 -2.65 27.24
C GLY A 81 14.80 -4.11 26.95
N ALA A 82 14.50 -4.62 25.76
CA ALA A 82 14.86 -6.00 25.40
C ALA A 82 16.37 -6.14 25.19
N THR A 83 16.89 -7.32 25.50
CA THR A 83 18.32 -7.67 25.43
C THR A 83 18.65 -8.60 24.28
N THR A 84 17.69 -8.92 23.40
CA THR A 84 17.87 -9.81 22.24
C THR A 84 17.54 -9.07 20.97
N PHE A 85 18.39 -9.22 19.96
CA PHE A 85 18.17 -8.71 18.62
C PHE A 85 17.27 -9.71 17.90
N ASP A 86 15.98 -9.41 17.85
CA ASP A 86 14.98 -10.26 17.23
C ASP A 86 14.51 -9.70 15.87
N ARG A 87 13.48 -10.30 15.31
CA ARG A 87 12.83 -9.84 14.07
C ARG A 87 12.39 -8.38 14.14
N ARG A 88 11.82 -7.93 15.26
CA ARG A 88 11.37 -6.55 15.41
C ARG A 88 12.55 -5.59 15.45
N THR A 89 13.65 -5.98 16.10
CA THR A 89 14.91 -5.23 16.03
C THR A 89 15.42 -5.14 14.59
N ARG A 90 15.42 -6.26 13.85
CA ARG A 90 15.81 -6.27 12.43
C ARG A 90 14.96 -5.31 11.61
N TRP A 91 13.63 -5.35 11.77
CA TRP A 91 12.72 -4.42 11.08
C TRP A 91 12.98 -2.96 11.48
N ALA A 92 13.24 -2.67 12.76
CA ALA A 92 13.59 -1.33 13.22
C ALA A 92 14.84 -0.79 12.53
N VAL A 93 15.89 -1.62 12.45
CA VAL A 93 17.14 -1.27 11.77
C VAL A 93 16.93 -1.08 10.27
N GLN A 94 16.14 -1.95 9.61
CA GLN A 94 15.79 -1.78 8.20
C GLN A 94 15.03 -0.47 7.96
N GLU A 95 14.05 -0.14 8.80
CA GLU A 95 13.31 1.10 8.71
C GLU A 95 14.20 2.32 8.93
N PHE A 96 15.13 2.26 9.90
CA PHE A 96 16.15 3.30 10.07
C PHE A 96 16.99 3.49 8.81
N GLN A 97 17.56 2.41 8.26
CA GLN A 97 18.37 2.46 7.04
C GLN A 97 17.58 3.03 5.85
N ARG A 98 16.31 2.63 5.69
CA ARG A 98 15.40 3.14 4.65
C ARG A 98 15.22 4.65 4.74
N TYR A 99 14.85 5.16 5.92
CA TYR A 99 14.63 6.60 6.09
C TYR A 99 15.94 7.40 6.06
N ALA A 100 17.04 6.83 6.57
CA ALA A 100 18.35 7.46 6.53
C ALA A 100 18.95 7.55 5.13
N ALA A 101 18.47 6.76 4.17
CA ALA A 101 18.85 6.86 2.76
C ALA A 101 18.10 7.99 2.01
N LEU A 102 17.02 8.54 2.58
CA LEU A 102 16.22 9.58 1.94
C LEU A 102 16.89 10.96 2.01
N HIS A 103 16.40 11.89 1.19
CA HIS A 103 16.89 13.27 1.16
C HIS A 103 16.27 14.19 2.22
N GLY A 104 15.24 13.72 2.92
CA GLY A 104 14.59 14.46 3.99
C GLY A 104 14.57 13.64 5.28
N ALA A 105 15.09 14.25 6.34
CA ALA A 105 14.96 13.80 7.72
C ALA A 105 14.00 14.73 8.47
N ALA A 106 13.77 14.42 9.75
CA ALA A 106 13.19 15.37 10.68
C ALA A 106 14.21 15.65 11.77
N VAL A 107 14.20 16.87 12.29
CA VAL A 107 14.97 17.22 13.49
C VAL A 107 14.01 17.70 14.55
N GLU A 108 14.32 17.38 15.80
CA GLU A 108 13.57 17.92 16.92
C GLU A 108 13.85 19.44 17.06
N ALA A 109 12.80 20.25 17.19
CA ALA A 109 12.94 21.71 17.30
C ALA A 109 13.86 22.10 18.47
N ALA A 110 14.83 22.97 18.21
CA ALA A 110 15.77 23.42 19.24
C ALA A 110 15.07 24.41 20.17
N GLY A 111 15.03 24.09 21.47
CA GLY A 111 14.47 24.96 22.50
C GLY A 111 13.83 24.13 23.61
N THR A 112 14.43 24.18 24.81
CA THR A 112 13.81 23.58 25.99
C THR A 112 12.96 24.64 26.66
N VAL A 113 11.64 24.58 26.46
CA VAL A 113 10.71 25.34 27.29
C VAL A 113 10.70 24.69 28.67
N THR A 114 10.89 25.48 29.71
CA THR A 114 10.83 25.00 31.10
C THR A 114 9.94 25.89 31.94
N THR A 115 9.44 25.35 33.05
CA THR A 115 8.70 26.14 34.02
C THR A 115 9.62 27.14 34.73
N THR A 116 9.24 28.41 34.80
CA THR A 116 10.04 29.42 35.52
C THR A 116 9.81 29.40 37.04
N ALA A 117 8.74 28.75 37.49
CA ALA A 117 8.43 28.50 38.90
C ALA A 117 7.72 27.14 39.07
N GLY A 118 7.77 26.58 40.27
CA GLY A 118 7.00 25.39 40.60
C GLY A 118 5.49 25.65 40.52
N ILE A 119 4.73 24.64 40.09
CA ILE A 119 3.26 24.71 40.02
C ILE A 119 2.62 23.56 40.80
N THR A 120 1.48 23.83 41.43
CA THR A 120 0.67 22.80 42.10
C THR A 120 -0.20 22.06 41.10
N ASP A 121 -0.81 20.95 41.54
CA ASP A 121 -1.78 20.15 40.78
C ASP A 121 -3.08 20.91 40.45
N ALA A 122 -3.43 21.96 41.21
CA ALA A 122 -4.62 22.78 40.98
C ALA A 122 -4.39 24.02 40.09
N ARG A 123 -3.14 24.42 39.81
CA ARG A 123 -2.85 25.67 39.09
C ARG A 123 -3.15 25.52 37.58
N THR A 124 -3.95 26.43 37.02
CA THR A 124 -4.35 26.46 35.59
C THR A 124 -3.56 27.46 34.74
N THR A 125 -2.49 28.03 35.30
CA THR A 125 -1.52 28.88 34.60
C THR A 125 -0.13 28.29 34.79
N VAL A 126 0.60 28.03 33.70
CA VAL A 126 1.96 27.48 33.73
C VAL A 126 2.94 28.58 33.32
N PRO A 127 3.80 29.06 34.24
CA PRO A 127 4.78 30.07 33.92
C PRO A 127 5.96 29.41 33.19
N VAL A 128 6.33 29.89 32.01
CA VAL A 128 7.31 29.27 31.11
C VAL A 128 8.44 30.22 30.71
N THR A 129 9.61 29.68 30.38
CA THR A 129 10.77 30.46 29.94
C THR A 129 10.58 31.16 28.60
N SER A 130 9.85 30.51 27.68
CA SER A 130 9.40 31.06 26.40
C SER A 130 8.22 30.23 25.88
N THR A 131 7.56 30.69 24.81
CA THR A 131 6.62 29.86 24.04
C THR A 131 7.22 29.40 22.70
N ASP A 132 8.50 29.67 22.48
CA ASP A 132 9.20 29.30 21.26
C ASP A 132 9.36 27.78 21.20
N GLY A 133 9.02 27.19 20.05
CA GLY A 133 9.02 25.73 19.86
C GLY A 133 7.72 25.03 20.26
N LEU A 134 6.72 25.75 20.80
CA LEU A 134 5.36 25.25 20.98
C LEU A 134 4.47 25.59 19.76
N PRO A 135 3.38 24.85 19.51
CA PRO A 135 2.41 25.17 18.46
C PRO A 135 1.89 26.61 18.54
N ALA A 136 1.74 27.26 17.38
CA ALA A 136 1.38 28.68 17.29
C ALA A 136 -0.14 28.96 17.36
N ALA A 137 -0.98 27.92 17.50
CA ALA A 137 -2.43 28.04 17.57
C ALA A 137 -2.99 27.16 18.69
N VAL A 138 -3.92 27.71 19.47
CA VAL A 138 -4.65 26.99 20.53
C VAL A 138 -5.98 26.45 20.02
N PRO A 139 -6.50 25.35 20.60
CA PRO A 139 -5.89 24.55 21.66
C PRO A 139 -4.84 23.56 21.15
N PHE A 140 -3.84 23.25 21.98
CA PHE A 140 -2.86 22.18 21.71
C PHE A 140 -2.38 21.51 23.01
N PRO A 141 -1.98 20.23 22.98
CA PRO A 141 -1.53 19.53 24.18
C PRO A 141 -0.02 19.71 24.41
N VAL A 142 0.37 19.93 25.66
CA VAL A 142 1.76 19.89 26.15
C VAL A 142 1.91 18.82 27.22
N ARG A 143 3.11 18.28 27.37
CA ARG A 143 3.47 17.32 28.42
C ARG A 143 4.49 17.94 29.36
N ILE A 144 4.26 17.79 30.65
CA ILE A 144 5.20 18.07 31.74
C ILE A 144 5.30 16.80 32.57
N ASP A 145 6.49 16.22 32.67
CA ASP A 145 6.70 14.90 33.27
C ASP A 145 5.73 13.84 32.67
N ALA A 146 4.86 13.27 33.49
CA ALA A 146 3.83 12.30 33.09
C ALA A 146 2.44 12.95 32.83
N GLU A 147 2.25 14.24 33.13
CA GLU A 147 0.97 14.93 32.91
C GLU A 147 0.91 15.49 31.50
N ILE A 148 -0.25 15.33 30.86
CA ILE A 148 -0.63 16.05 29.65
C ILE A 148 -1.62 17.14 30.03
N LEU A 149 -1.34 18.35 29.55
CA LEU A 149 -2.13 19.55 29.75
C LEU A 149 -2.57 20.06 28.38
N THR A 150 -3.78 20.60 28.27
CA THR A 150 -4.22 21.29 27.05
C THR A 150 -4.05 22.79 27.21
N VAL A 151 -3.17 23.40 26.44
CA VAL A 151 -3.01 24.85 26.38
C VAL A 151 -4.22 25.46 25.66
N THR A 152 -4.90 26.40 26.32
CA THR A 152 -6.10 27.07 25.81
C THR A 152 -5.88 28.58 25.60
N GLY A 153 -4.73 29.12 26.00
CA GLY A 153 -4.38 30.54 25.84
C GLY A 153 -2.98 30.87 26.33
N GLY A 154 -2.61 32.15 26.27
CA GLY A 154 -1.31 32.64 26.79
C GLY A 154 -0.13 32.56 25.80
N LEU A 155 -0.40 32.28 24.51
CA LEU A 155 0.63 32.30 23.46
C LEU A 155 1.30 33.67 23.34
N GLY A 156 2.63 33.69 23.18
CA GLY A 156 3.42 34.91 23.11
C GLY A 156 3.64 35.61 24.47
N THR A 157 3.24 34.97 25.57
CA THR A 157 3.46 35.46 26.94
C THR A 157 4.21 34.41 27.76
N PRO A 158 4.89 34.77 28.86
CA PRO A 158 5.55 33.80 29.74
C PRO A 158 4.57 33.01 30.63
N GLU A 159 3.25 33.07 30.40
CA GLU A 159 2.24 32.31 31.15
C GLU A 159 1.25 31.61 30.22
N LEU A 160 1.31 30.28 30.18
CA LEU A 160 0.35 29.46 29.43
C LEU A 160 -0.91 29.23 30.27
N THR A 161 -2.10 29.45 29.69
CA THR A 161 -3.37 29.03 30.29
C THR A 161 -3.66 27.59 29.88
N VAL A 162 -3.95 26.72 30.84
CA VAL A 162 -4.08 25.27 30.61
C VAL A 162 -5.32 24.66 31.25
N THR A 163 -5.84 23.64 30.60
CA THR A 163 -6.64 22.59 31.23
C THR A 163 -5.71 21.47 31.67
N ARG A 164 -5.77 21.08 32.95
CA ARG A 164 -4.92 20.04 33.58
C ARG A 164 -5.48 18.64 33.33
N ALA A 165 -4.67 17.62 33.59
CA ALA A 165 -5.09 16.22 33.61
C ALA A 165 -5.84 15.77 32.34
N THR A 166 -5.34 16.14 31.17
CA THR A 166 -5.97 15.78 29.90
C THR A 166 -5.39 14.47 29.35
N ALA A 167 -6.03 13.91 28.32
CA ALA A 167 -5.60 12.67 27.65
C ALA A 167 -5.39 11.46 28.60
N GLY A 168 -6.24 11.34 29.63
CA GLY A 168 -6.19 10.24 30.59
C GLY A 168 -5.08 10.33 31.64
N THR A 169 -4.35 11.46 31.70
CA THR A 169 -3.34 11.70 32.73
C THR A 169 -3.95 12.29 34.01
N ALA A 170 -3.20 12.30 35.10
CA ALA A 170 -3.59 12.92 36.37
C ALA A 170 -2.87 14.25 36.57
N ALA A 171 -3.53 15.21 37.22
CA ALA A 171 -2.91 16.47 37.61
C ALA A 171 -1.80 16.23 38.65
N ALA A 172 -0.62 16.83 38.45
CA ALA A 172 0.53 16.67 39.32
C ALA A 172 1.19 18.01 39.69
N ALA A 173 1.87 18.08 40.82
CA ALA A 173 2.77 19.19 41.07
C ALA A 173 4.02 19.05 40.21
N HIS A 174 4.52 20.16 39.65
CA HIS A 174 5.77 20.17 38.87
C HIS A 174 6.77 21.15 39.45
N ALA A 175 8.03 20.74 39.47
CA ALA A 175 9.13 21.56 39.97
C ALA A 175 9.41 22.76 39.05
N GLN A 176 10.08 23.77 39.58
CA GLN A 176 10.73 24.79 38.75
C GLN A 176 11.76 24.13 37.83
N GLY A 177 11.82 24.57 36.58
CA GLY A 177 12.71 24.00 35.57
C GLY A 177 12.18 22.71 34.92
N ALA A 178 10.97 22.26 35.28
CA ALA A 178 10.32 21.13 34.63
C ALA A 178 10.13 21.40 33.13
N VAL A 179 10.45 20.42 32.28
CA VAL A 179 10.41 20.58 30.83
C VAL A 179 8.97 20.56 30.34
N VAL A 180 8.60 21.58 29.57
CA VAL A 180 7.33 21.69 28.86
C VAL A 180 7.59 21.40 27.38
N ARG A 181 6.92 20.40 26.83
CA ARG A 181 7.06 20.02 25.41
C ARG A 181 5.72 19.76 24.78
N SER A 182 5.59 19.94 23.46
CA SER A 182 4.42 19.47 22.72
C SER A 182 4.18 17.99 23.02
N ALA A 183 2.95 17.64 23.39
CA ALA A 183 2.61 16.28 23.77
C ALA A 183 2.48 15.36 22.54
N ARG A 184 1.99 15.91 21.41
CA ARG A 184 1.96 15.23 20.10
C ARG A 184 3.39 15.15 19.56
N TRP A 185 3.86 13.93 19.28
CA TRP A 185 5.22 13.66 18.83
C TRP A 185 5.59 14.47 17.58
N SER A 186 4.71 14.50 16.58
CA SER A 186 5.03 15.12 15.30
C SER A 186 5.14 16.65 15.36
N ASP A 187 4.52 17.30 16.35
CA ASP A 187 4.63 18.75 16.56
C ASP A 187 6.01 19.18 17.09
N ARG A 188 6.81 18.23 17.58
CA ARG A 188 8.20 18.47 17.98
C ARG A 188 9.15 18.47 16.78
N LEU A 189 8.68 18.02 15.62
CA LEU A 189 9.51 17.75 14.46
C LEU A 189 9.40 18.84 13.41
N ARG A 190 10.54 19.21 12.84
CA ARG A 190 10.63 20.06 11.64
C ARG A 190 11.38 19.32 10.53
N PRO A 191 11.03 19.55 9.26
CA PRO A 191 11.74 18.92 8.15
C PRO A 191 13.18 19.42 8.09
N GLU A 192 14.12 18.52 7.85
CA GLU A 192 15.54 18.82 7.71
C GLU A 192 16.08 18.15 6.43
N PRO A 193 16.62 18.91 5.47
CA PRO A 193 17.28 18.33 4.30
C PRO A 193 18.51 17.54 4.72
N ALA A 194 18.62 16.29 4.25
CA ALA A 194 19.82 15.49 4.42
C ALA A 194 20.63 15.52 3.12
N TRP A 195 21.87 16.00 3.17
CA TRP A 195 22.79 15.99 2.02
C TRP A 195 23.29 14.57 1.72
N PHE A 196 23.78 14.32 0.50
CA PHE A 196 24.17 12.96 0.08
C PHE A 196 25.24 12.32 0.99
N TYR A 197 26.15 13.13 1.55
CA TYR A 197 27.20 12.67 2.47
C TYR A 197 26.70 12.43 3.91
N GLU A 198 25.45 12.82 4.19
CA GLU A 198 24.79 12.59 5.47
C GLU A 198 23.96 11.32 5.49
N ARG A 199 23.59 10.82 4.31
CA ARG A 199 22.68 9.69 4.10
C ARG A 199 23.36 8.34 4.29
N TYR A 200 22.54 7.34 4.62
CA TYR A 200 22.93 5.94 4.57
C TYR A 200 23.12 5.52 3.10
N PRO A 201 24.33 5.07 2.69
CA PRO A 201 24.64 4.86 1.27
C PRO A 201 24.44 3.41 0.80
N ARG A 202 23.96 2.51 1.67
CA ARG A 202 23.82 1.07 1.38
C ARG A 202 22.36 0.65 1.37
N GLU A 203 22.13 -0.60 0.97
CA GLU A 203 20.80 -1.22 1.03
C GLU A 203 20.38 -1.52 2.47
N ALA A 204 19.07 -1.55 2.72
CA ALA A 204 18.52 -1.77 4.05
C ALA A 204 18.49 -3.26 4.41
N THR A 205 19.60 -3.78 4.93
CA THR A 205 19.80 -5.20 5.28
C THR A 205 19.21 -5.56 6.64
N GLY A 206 19.11 -4.60 7.55
CA GLY A 206 18.73 -4.83 8.94
C GLY A 206 19.91 -5.26 9.83
N VAL A 207 21.13 -5.29 9.30
CA VAL A 207 22.36 -5.48 10.07
C VAL A 207 22.90 -4.12 10.51
N VAL A 208 23.30 -4.01 11.77
CA VAL A 208 23.91 -2.78 12.31
C VAL A 208 25.39 -2.75 11.95
N ASN A 209 25.67 -2.70 10.64
CA ASN A 209 27.02 -2.64 10.10
C ASN A 209 27.71 -1.29 10.44
N ALA A 210 29.00 -1.18 10.12
CA ALA A 210 29.79 0.02 10.43
C ALA A 210 29.20 1.32 9.83
N TRP A 211 28.55 1.26 8.66
CA TRP A 211 27.82 2.40 8.09
C TRP A 211 26.59 2.75 8.93
N THR A 212 25.83 1.75 9.37
CA THR A 212 24.62 1.95 10.18
C THR A 212 24.97 2.62 11.49
N ARG A 213 26.04 2.15 12.17
CA ARG A 213 26.56 2.76 13.40
C ARG A 213 26.97 4.22 13.20
N MET A 214 27.76 4.50 12.16
CA MET A 214 28.20 5.86 11.88
C MET A 214 27.03 6.82 11.63
N VAL A 215 25.97 6.36 10.94
CA VAL A 215 24.79 7.19 10.68
C VAL A 215 23.89 7.30 11.91
N LEU A 216 23.77 6.26 12.75
CA LEU A 216 23.08 6.33 14.05
C LEU A 216 23.71 7.38 14.95
N ASP A 217 25.04 7.34 15.12
CA ASP A 217 25.78 8.30 15.94
C ASP A 217 25.53 9.74 15.48
N ARG A 218 25.52 9.96 14.16
CA ARG A 218 25.20 11.26 13.57
C ARG A 218 23.77 11.68 13.87
N TRP A 219 22.80 10.82 13.62
CA TRP A 219 21.39 11.14 13.86
C TRP A 219 21.12 11.49 15.33
N LEU A 220 21.75 10.77 16.25
CA LEU A 220 21.69 11.06 17.68
C LEU A 220 22.33 12.41 18.00
N ALA A 221 23.54 12.67 17.49
CA ALA A 221 24.28 13.91 17.75
C ALA A 221 23.58 15.16 17.18
N GLU A 222 22.98 15.06 16.00
CA GLU A 222 22.30 16.17 15.32
C GLU A 222 20.82 16.28 15.72
N GLY A 223 20.31 15.40 16.58
CA GLY A 223 18.91 15.41 17.01
C GLY A 223 17.91 15.02 15.91
N TRP A 224 18.36 14.29 14.89
CA TRP A 224 17.50 13.81 13.82
C TRP A 224 16.58 12.70 14.31
N ARG A 225 15.43 12.54 13.66
CA ARG A 225 14.33 11.65 14.02
C ARG A 225 13.72 11.04 12.76
N CYS A 226 12.95 9.97 12.95
CA CYS A 226 12.10 9.40 11.91
C CYS A 226 11.19 10.49 11.33
N PRO A 227 11.24 10.74 10.01
CA PRO A 227 10.53 11.85 9.39
C PRO A 227 9.07 11.54 9.04
N ILE A 228 8.64 10.29 9.26
CA ILE A 228 7.26 9.86 9.07
C ILE A 228 6.68 9.50 10.43
N VAL A 229 5.54 10.08 10.76
CA VAL A 229 4.81 9.76 11.99
C VAL A 229 3.39 9.37 11.60
N VAL A 230 2.97 8.16 11.96
CA VAL A 230 1.57 7.75 11.86
C VAL A 230 0.87 7.98 13.20
N GLU A 231 -0.29 8.61 13.16
CA GLU A 231 -1.06 9.04 14.32
C GLU A 231 -2.51 8.59 14.19
N ALA A 232 -3.12 8.17 15.29
CA ALA A 232 -4.55 7.85 15.32
C ALA A 232 -5.37 9.03 15.86
N TRP A 233 -6.45 9.36 15.18
CA TRP A 233 -7.32 10.50 15.46
C TRP A 233 -8.76 10.05 15.64
N ASP A 234 -9.40 10.54 16.69
CA ASP A 234 -10.86 10.51 16.79
C ASP A 234 -11.44 11.52 15.81
N MET A 235 -12.57 11.13 15.20
CA MET A 235 -13.19 11.90 14.12
C MET A 235 -14.45 12.60 14.62
N ALA A 236 -14.64 13.87 14.25
CA ALA A 236 -15.90 14.60 14.41
C ALA A 236 -16.29 15.22 13.08
N GLY A 237 -17.55 15.03 12.63
CA GLY A 237 -18.00 15.55 11.34
C GLY A 237 -17.20 15.04 10.13
N GLY A 238 -16.50 13.90 10.27
CA GLY A 238 -15.68 13.31 9.20
C GLY A 238 -14.24 13.84 9.11
N VAL A 239 -13.85 14.81 9.95
CA VAL A 239 -12.50 15.37 10.01
C VAL A 239 -11.80 15.00 11.34
N PRO A 240 -10.44 14.97 11.38
CA PRO A 240 -9.70 14.74 12.61
C PRO A 240 -10.04 15.82 13.64
N ASP A 241 -10.44 15.40 14.83
CA ASP A 241 -10.85 16.31 15.91
C ASP A 241 -9.82 16.31 17.06
N ARG A 242 -9.54 15.12 17.60
CA ARG A 242 -8.58 14.96 18.69
C ARG A 242 -7.70 13.74 18.47
N LEU A 243 -6.44 13.85 18.89
CA LEU A 243 -5.51 12.74 18.91
C LEU A 243 -6.04 11.66 19.86
N HIS A 244 -6.09 10.42 19.38
CA HIS A 244 -6.67 9.30 20.11
C HIS A 244 -5.83 8.98 21.34
N VAL A 245 -6.49 8.68 22.47
CA VAL A 245 -5.83 8.29 23.71
C VAL A 245 -5.68 6.77 23.73
N ALA A 246 -4.46 6.28 23.83
CA ALA A 246 -4.19 4.84 23.89
C ALA A 246 -4.79 4.21 25.16
N PRO A 247 -5.16 2.92 25.15
CA PRO A 247 -5.75 2.25 26.32
C PRO A 247 -4.89 2.30 27.61
N GLY A 248 -3.56 2.44 27.46
CA GLY A 248 -2.61 2.58 28.57
C GLY A 248 -2.37 4.02 29.04
N GLY A 249 -3.13 4.99 28.51
CA GLY A 249 -2.88 6.42 28.70
C GLY A 249 -1.85 6.99 27.70
N GLY A 250 -1.84 8.32 27.58
CA GLY A 250 -1.05 9.00 26.55
C GLY A 250 -1.69 8.91 25.16
N PHE A 251 -1.06 9.57 24.19
CA PHE A 251 -1.57 9.60 22.82
C PHE A 251 -1.13 8.39 22.01
N ALA A 252 -1.97 7.96 21.07
CA ALA A 252 -1.65 6.99 20.05
C ALA A 252 -0.97 7.68 18.86
N ASP A 253 0.22 8.23 19.12
CA ASP A 253 1.10 8.84 18.14
C ASP A 253 2.34 7.99 17.86
N ASN A 254 2.91 8.12 16.64
CA ASN A 254 4.05 7.35 16.16
C ASN A 254 3.82 5.83 16.15
N LEU A 255 2.70 5.40 15.56
CA LEU A 255 2.29 4.01 15.39
C LEU A 255 3.11 3.32 14.28
N TRP A 256 3.59 2.10 14.55
CA TRP A 256 4.41 1.33 13.62
C TRP A 256 3.69 0.08 13.13
N LEU A 257 3.36 -0.83 14.03
CA LEU A 257 2.71 -2.10 13.71
C LEU A 257 1.19 -1.91 13.60
N HIS A 258 0.53 -2.69 12.75
CA HIS A 258 -0.93 -2.69 12.68
C HIS A 258 -1.61 -3.05 14.01
N THR A 259 -0.89 -3.75 14.89
CA THR A 259 -1.34 -4.17 16.22
C THR A 259 -1.03 -3.17 17.33
N ASP A 260 -0.35 -2.05 17.04
CA ASP A 260 -0.06 -1.02 18.07
C ASP A 260 -1.34 -0.35 18.58
N LEU A 261 -2.39 -0.30 17.74
CA LEU A 261 -3.70 0.23 18.09
C LEU A 261 -4.82 -0.60 17.44
N PRO A 262 -5.21 -1.75 18.02
CA PRO A 262 -6.18 -2.67 17.44
C PRO A 262 -7.63 -2.23 17.77
N VAL A 263 -7.99 -0.98 17.43
CA VAL A 263 -9.33 -0.42 17.59
C VAL A 263 -9.80 0.26 16.31
N GLY A 264 -11.04 0.00 15.89
CA GLY A 264 -11.55 0.45 14.58
C GLY A 264 -12.33 1.77 14.56
N ALA A 265 -12.41 2.48 15.68
CA ALA A 265 -13.06 3.78 15.75
C ALA A 265 -12.18 4.96 15.27
N PRO A 266 -10.91 5.09 15.72
CA PRO A 266 -10.05 6.15 15.23
C PRO A 266 -9.56 5.90 13.80
N ARG A 267 -9.17 6.97 13.11
CA ARG A 267 -8.53 6.91 11.80
C ARG A 267 -7.06 7.27 11.89
N MET A 268 -6.26 6.65 11.04
CA MET A 268 -4.83 6.82 10.99
C MET A 268 -4.48 7.87 9.94
N PHE A 269 -3.62 8.79 10.32
CA PHE A 269 -3.07 9.85 9.49
C PHE A 269 -1.54 9.81 9.55
N ALA A 270 -0.88 10.15 8.46
CA ALA A 270 0.56 10.28 8.40
C ALA A 270 0.94 11.76 8.28
N ARG A 271 1.89 12.19 9.11
CA ARG A 271 2.68 13.40 8.84
C ARG A 271 3.98 12.97 8.21
N ASP A 272 4.27 13.52 7.04
CA ASP A 272 5.48 13.20 6.27
C ASP A 272 6.30 14.47 6.06
N LEU A 273 7.48 14.48 6.66
CA LEU A 273 8.45 15.57 6.66
C LEU A 273 9.57 15.37 5.64
N THR A 274 9.52 14.30 4.84
CA THR A 274 10.60 13.92 3.91
C THR A 274 10.51 14.64 2.56
N ALA A 275 9.34 15.16 2.19
CA ALA A 275 9.01 15.61 0.83
C ALA A 275 9.28 14.56 -0.28
N THR A 276 9.32 13.27 0.07
CA THR A 276 9.77 12.19 -0.82
C THR A 276 8.70 11.73 -1.82
N TRP A 277 7.43 12.09 -1.60
CA TRP A 277 6.34 11.84 -2.53
C TRP A 277 6.03 13.10 -3.37
N PRO A 278 5.92 12.98 -4.71
CA PRO A 278 5.56 14.11 -5.56
C PRO A 278 4.08 14.45 -5.38
N ARG A 279 3.77 15.35 -4.43
CA ARG A 279 2.39 15.72 -4.12
C ARG A 279 1.83 16.69 -5.18
N PRO A 280 0.66 16.41 -5.76
CA PRO A 280 -0.05 17.38 -6.60
C PRO A 280 -0.51 18.57 -5.75
N VAL A 281 -0.67 19.72 -6.38
CA VAL A 281 -1.29 20.89 -5.73
C VAL A 281 -2.76 20.57 -5.49
N ARG A 282 -3.15 20.46 -4.21
CA ARG A 282 -4.53 20.19 -3.79
C ARG A 282 -4.88 20.91 -2.49
N PRO A 283 -6.17 21.20 -2.24
CA PRO A 283 -6.63 21.55 -0.90
C PRO A 283 -6.29 20.42 0.09
N PRO A 284 -5.96 20.76 1.35
CA PRO A 284 -5.76 19.75 2.39
C PRO A 284 -7.05 18.97 2.62
N VAL A 285 -6.91 17.66 2.89
CA VAL A 285 -8.06 16.80 3.21
C VAL A 285 -8.72 17.27 4.52
N SER A 286 -7.93 17.73 5.48
CA SER A 286 -8.39 18.39 6.69
C SER A 286 -7.81 19.79 6.78
N PRO A 287 -8.61 20.87 6.59
CA PRO A 287 -8.12 22.24 6.74
C PRO A 287 -7.56 22.57 8.13
N ALA A 288 -8.04 21.90 9.19
CA ALA A 288 -7.53 22.07 10.55
C ALA A 288 -6.16 21.38 10.76
N HIS A 289 -5.86 20.36 9.97
CA HIS A 289 -4.62 19.61 9.99
C HIS A 289 -4.07 19.42 8.57
N PRO A 290 -3.64 20.50 7.90
CA PRO A 290 -3.20 20.44 6.51
C PRO A 290 -1.90 19.66 6.32
N GLU A 291 -1.17 19.39 7.40
CA GLU A 291 0.05 18.59 7.43
C GLU A 291 -0.20 17.07 7.40
N LEU A 292 -1.46 16.64 7.56
CA LEU A 292 -1.84 15.23 7.68
C LEU A 292 -2.40 14.66 6.39
N ASP A 293 -1.80 13.55 5.97
CA ASP A 293 -2.34 12.69 4.90
C ASP A 293 -3.19 11.57 5.53
N PRO A 294 -4.44 11.34 5.07
CA PRO A 294 -5.20 10.19 5.53
C PRO A 294 -4.50 8.89 5.13
N VAL A 295 -4.54 7.87 5.99
CA VAL A 295 -3.91 6.57 5.74
C VAL A 295 -4.96 5.47 5.70
N GLY A 296 -5.71 5.27 6.78
CA GLY A 296 -6.68 4.18 6.88
C GLY A 296 -7.35 4.10 8.25
N GLU A 297 -8.04 3.01 8.50
CA GLU A 297 -8.56 2.61 9.82
C GLU A 297 -8.14 1.16 10.11
N TRP A 298 -8.09 0.77 11.38
CA TRP A 298 -7.92 -0.65 11.73
C TRP A 298 -9.27 -1.36 11.68
N THR A 299 -9.28 -2.61 11.21
CA THR A 299 -10.50 -3.41 11.21
C THR A 299 -10.20 -4.89 11.47
N THR A 300 -11.25 -5.65 11.76
CA THR A 300 -11.18 -7.10 11.95
C THR A 300 -12.42 -7.79 11.40
N ALA A 301 -12.21 -8.90 10.71
CA ALA A 301 -13.28 -9.80 10.29
C ALA A 301 -12.70 -11.18 9.94
N LEU A 302 -13.54 -12.22 10.06
CA LEU A 302 -13.22 -13.60 9.69
C LEU A 302 -11.93 -14.16 10.37
N GLY A 303 -11.60 -13.67 11.57
CA GLY A 303 -10.40 -14.10 12.31
C GLY A 303 -9.10 -13.44 11.84
N PHE A 304 -9.19 -12.42 10.98
CA PHE A 304 -8.08 -11.58 10.53
C PHE A 304 -8.29 -10.13 10.97
N ASP A 305 -7.22 -9.35 10.91
CA ASP A 305 -7.15 -7.99 11.38
C ASP A 305 -6.06 -7.21 10.65
N GLY A 306 -6.18 -5.88 10.64
CA GLY A 306 -5.18 -4.99 10.05
C GLY A 306 -5.75 -3.71 9.44
N PRO A 307 -4.93 -2.99 8.65
CA PRO A 307 -5.30 -1.69 8.09
C PRO A 307 -6.27 -1.78 6.90
N LEU A 308 -7.07 -0.73 6.72
CA LEU A 308 -8.03 -0.58 5.64
C LEU A 308 -8.15 0.89 5.20
N ALA A 309 -7.97 1.14 3.90
CA ALA A 309 -8.21 2.42 3.25
C ALA A 309 -9.45 2.31 2.36
N LEU A 310 -10.44 3.19 2.57
CA LEU A 310 -11.71 3.18 1.83
C LEU A 310 -12.14 4.62 1.49
N PRO A 311 -12.76 4.83 0.32
CA PRO A 311 -13.44 6.07 0.00
C PRO A 311 -14.71 6.24 0.85
N GLU A 312 -15.14 7.46 1.15
CA GLU A 312 -14.47 8.74 0.87
C GLU A 312 -13.51 9.16 1.99
N ARG A 313 -13.25 8.26 2.96
CA ARG A 313 -12.60 8.60 4.22
C ARG A 313 -11.09 8.73 4.08
N HIS A 314 -10.51 7.85 3.27
CA HIS A 314 -9.07 7.63 3.22
C HIS A 314 -8.49 7.88 1.83
N THR A 315 -9.29 8.08 0.79
CA THR A 315 -8.82 8.17 -0.60
C THR A 315 -8.64 9.61 -1.05
N TRP A 316 -7.78 9.82 -2.04
CA TRP A 316 -7.63 11.12 -2.71
C TRP A 316 -8.42 11.19 -3.99
N HIS A 317 -9.11 12.32 -4.17
CA HIS A 317 -9.87 12.63 -5.37
C HIS A 317 -9.34 13.91 -6.01
N PRO A 318 -9.19 13.95 -7.35
CA PRO A 318 -9.39 12.83 -8.29
C PRO A 318 -8.19 11.86 -8.43
N GLU A 319 -7.08 12.11 -7.74
CA GLU A 319 -5.76 11.52 -8.08
C GLU A 319 -5.64 10.04 -7.74
N GLY A 320 -6.33 9.59 -6.70
CA GLY A 320 -6.43 8.17 -6.32
C GLY A 320 -7.48 7.41 -7.12
N GLU A 321 -8.38 8.08 -7.85
CA GLU A 321 -9.46 7.41 -8.58
C GLU A 321 -8.98 6.78 -9.89
N MET A 322 -9.49 5.58 -10.21
CA MET A 322 -9.24 4.92 -11.49
C MET A 322 -10.03 5.57 -12.63
N LEU A 323 -9.58 6.74 -13.07
CA LEU A 323 -10.08 7.51 -14.20
C LEU A 323 -9.26 7.21 -15.47
N PRO A 324 -9.82 7.38 -16.68
CA PRO A 324 -9.06 7.22 -17.93
C PRO A 324 -7.76 8.02 -17.97
N GLU A 325 -7.76 9.26 -17.50
CA GLU A 325 -6.61 10.14 -17.44
C GLU A 325 -5.51 9.66 -16.46
N ASN A 326 -5.88 8.85 -15.48
CA ASN A 326 -4.93 8.23 -14.54
C ASN A 326 -4.41 6.86 -15.01
N LEU A 327 -5.02 6.27 -16.04
CA LEU A 327 -4.74 4.91 -16.54
C LEU A 327 -4.08 4.91 -17.93
N LEU A 328 -4.66 5.66 -18.88
CA LEU A 328 -4.32 5.63 -20.31
C LEU A 328 -3.13 6.51 -20.62
N PRO A 329 -2.18 6.06 -21.48
CA PRO A 329 -0.92 6.77 -21.74
C PRO A 329 -1.14 8.22 -22.17
N ARG A 330 -0.19 9.08 -21.81
CA ARG A 330 -0.18 10.48 -22.27
C ARG A 330 0.30 10.52 -23.72
N PRO A 331 -0.29 11.38 -24.57
CA PRO A 331 0.18 11.54 -25.94
C PRO A 331 1.58 12.20 -26.02
N ALA A 332 1.95 12.96 -24.98
CA ALA A 332 3.29 13.54 -24.79
C ALA A 332 3.57 13.70 -23.27
N PRO A 333 4.83 13.82 -22.83
CA PRO A 333 5.18 13.91 -21.40
C PRO A 333 4.42 15.01 -20.63
N ASP A 334 4.26 16.18 -21.26
CA ASP A 334 3.62 17.36 -20.66
C ASP A 334 2.12 17.48 -21.00
N ALA A 335 1.57 16.54 -21.76
CA ALA A 335 0.16 16.55 -22.14
C ALA A 335 -0.71 15.80 -21.12
N ALA A 336 -1.94 16.27 -20.95
CA ALA A 336 -2.95 15.52 -20.21
C ALA A 336 -3.24 14.20 -20.93
N ALA A 337 -3.41 13.13 -20.15
CA ALA A 337 -3.96 11.88 -20.65
C ALA A 337 -5.45 12.07 -21.00
N PRO A 338 -5.99 11.27 -21.93
CA PRO A 338 -7.38 11.42 -22.37
C PRO A 338 -8.35 11.14 -21.23
N ALA A 339 -9.29 12.07 -21.02
CA ALA A 339 -10.40 11.87 -20.10
C ALA A 339 -11.52 11.04 -20.76
N LEU A 340 -12.51 10.61 -19.97
CA LEU A 340 -13.62 9.80 -20.48
C LEU A 340 -14.36 10.47 -21.66
N GLY A 341 -14.60 11.78 -21.57
CA GLY A 341 -15.26 12.55 -22.62
C GLY A 341 -14.41 12.68 -23.90
N ASP A 342 -13.09 12.66 -23.77
CA ASP A 342 -12.19 12.69 -24.94
C ASP A 342 -12.30 11.40 -25.76
N LEU A 343 -12.38 10.25 -25.07
CA LEU A 343 -12.52 8.95 -25.74
C LEU A 343 -13.84 8.86 -26.50
N VAL A 344 -14.95 9.29 -25.89
CA VAL A 344 -16.27 9.31 -26.53
C VAL A 344 -16.25 10.20 -27.77
N ARG A 345 -15.75 11.44 -27.63
CA ARG A 345 -15.67 12.38 -28.74
C ARG A 345 -14.80 11.84 -29.88
N LEU A 346 -13.60 11.33 -29.57
CA LEU A 346 -12.68 10.85 -30.58
C LEU A 346 -13.24 9.63 -31.31
N ARG A 347 -13.91 8.71 -30.61
CA ARG A 347 -14.56 7.54 -31.22
C ARG A 347 -15.65 7.95 -32.21
N ASP A 348 -16.43 8.98 -31.86
CA ASP A 348 -17.64 9.39 -32.60
C ASP A 348 -17.37 10.49 -33.65
N ASP A 349 -16.15 11.05 -33.69
CA ASP A 349 -15.77 12.09 -34.65
C ASP A 349 -15.57 11.53 -36.07
N ALA A 350 -16.57 11.71 -36.94
CA ALA A 350 -16.51 11.28 -38.33
C ALA A 350 -15.34 11.88 -39.14
N GLY A 351 -14.75 13.00 -38.69
CA GLY A 351 -13.57 13.61 -39.29
C GLY A 351 -12.24 12.99 -38.83
N ALA A 352 -12.23 12.20 -37.74
CA ALA A 352 -11.04 11.55 -37.23
C ALA A 352 -10.65 10.30 -38.03
N ALA A 353 -9.34 10.01 -38.07
CA ALA A 353 -8.82 8.83 -38.75
C ALA A 353 -9.46 7.54 -38.20
N ALA A 354 -9.80 6.61 -39.08
CA ALA A 354 -10.51 5.38 -38.68
C ALA A 354 -9.77 4.59 -37.58
N GLY A 355 -8.44 4.51 -37.65
CA GLY A 355 -7.62 3.86 -36.63
C GLY A 355 -7.64 4.56 -35.26
N ASP A 356 -7.75 5.89 -35.23
CA ASP A 356 -7.88 6.64 -33.98
C ASP A 356 -9.23 6.42 -33.33
N ARG A 357 -10.31 6.42 -34.14
CA ARG A 357 -11.65 6.08 -33.68
C ARG A 357 -11.73 4.67 -33.11
N GLU A 358 -11.11 3.72 -33.80
CA GLU A 358 -11.08 2.33 -33.39
C GLU A 358 -10.30 2.15 -32.07
N ARG A 359 -9.13 2.79 -31.95
CA ARG A 359 -8.34 2.82 -30.71
C ARG A 359 -9.14 3.40 -29.55
N ALA A 360 -9.79 4.55 -29.74
CA ALA A 360 -10.63 5.17 -28.71
C ALA A 360 -11.79 4.25 -28.29
N GLY A 361 -12.42 3.56 -29.24
CA GLY A 361 -13.45 2.56 -28.96
C GLY A 361 -12.96 1.37 -28.13
N ARG A 362 -11.78 0.82 -28.45
CA ARG A 362 -11.15 -0.28 -27.68
C ARG A 362 -10.78 0.16 -26.26
N GLN A 363 -10.18 1.34 -26.13
CA GLN A 363 -9.82 1.94 -24.84
C GLN A 363 -11.05 2.17 -23.97
N LEU A 364 -12.12 2.73 -24.53
CA LEU A 364 -13.37 2.99 -23.81
C LEU A 364 -14.03 1.69 -23.33
N SER A 365 -14.20 0.71 -24.21
CA SER A 365 -14.80 -0.59 -23.87
C SER A 365 -14.00 -1.29 -22.77
N THR A 366 -12.67 -1.36 -22.92
CA THR A 366 -11.79 -2.01 -21.93
C THR A 366 -11.80 -1.27 -20.60
N PHE A 367 -11.80 0.07 -20.63
CA PHE A 367 -11.89 0.90 -19.44
C PHE A 367 -13.18 0.61 -18.66
N LYS A 368 -14.34 0.61 -19.34
CA LYS A 368 -15.64 0.31 -18.69
C LYS A 368 -15.62 -1.04 -17.97
N VAL A 369 -15.13 -2.08 -18.63
CA VAL A 369 -15.03 -3.43 -18.05
C VAL A 369 -14.12 -3.46 -16.83
N VAL A 370 -12.89 -2.93 -16.95
CA VAL A 370 -11.93 -2.92 -15.83
C VAL A 370 -12.44 -2.04 -14.68
N ARG A 371 -13.04 -0.89 -14.98
CA ARG A 371 -13.58 0.04 -13.98
C ARG A 371 -14.75 -0.57 -13.20
N ALA A 372 -15.70 -1.22 -13.89
CA ALA A 372 -16.82 -1.88 -13.25
C ALA A 372 -16.37 -2.96 -12.26
N VAL A 373 -15.34 -3.72 -12.62
CA VAL A 373 -14.74 -4.74 -11.75
C VAL A 373 -13.94 -4.11 -10.61
N ALA A 374 -13.14 -3.07 -10.88
CA ALA A 374 -12.34 -2.38 -9.88
C ALA A 374 -13.18 -1.69 -8.80
N GLU A 375 -14.40 -1.24 -9.12
CA GLU A 375 -15.34 -0.74 -8.12
C GLU A 375 -15.79 -1.83 -7.14
N VAL A 376 -15.72 -3.09 -7.49
CA VAL A 376 -15.96 -4.19 -6.54
C VAL A 376 -14.67 -4.51 -5.78
N GLU A 377 -13.54 -4.57 -6.48
CA GLU A 377 -12.28 -5.10 -5.95
C GLU A 377 -11.49 -4.13 -5.09
N ALA A 378 -11.24 -2.93 -5.62
CA ALA A 378 -10.45 -1.89 -4.99
C ALA A 378 -11.24 -0.60 -4.88
N VAL A 379 -12.56 -0.75 -4.73
CA VAL A 379 -13.52 0.34 -4.54
C VAL A 379 -13.50 1.47 -5.59
N GLY A 380 -12.80 1.27 -6.71
CA GLY A 380 -12.59 2.25 -7.78
C GLY A 380 -11.35 3.14 -7.60
N PHE A 381 -10.47 2.83 -6.66
CA PHE A 381 -9.33 3.67 -6.26
C PHE A 381 -8.02 2.89 -6.20
N PHE A 382 -6.92 3.51 -6.64
CA PHE A 382 -5.57 2.96 -6.51
C PHE A 382 -5.08 2.98 -5.06
N ASP A 383 -5.58 3.93 -4.27
CA ASP A 383 -5.32 4.06 -2.83
C ASP A 383 -6.45 3.48 -1.96
N GLY A 384 -7.36 2.71 -2.57
CA GLY A 384 -8.23 1.75 -1.91
C GLY A 384 -7.44 0.47 -1.59
N VAL A 385 -6.72 0.48 -0.48
CA VAL A 385 -5.82 -0.60 -0.05
C VAL A 385 -6.42 -1.34 1.14
N ASN A 386 -6.32 -2.66 1.18
CA ASN A 386 -6.63 -3.42 2.39
C ASN A 386 -5.41 -4.22 2.87
N GLY A 387 -5.39 -4.53 4.16
CA GLY A 387 -4.40 -5.41 4.79
C GLY A 387 -4.99 -6.07 6.03
N TRP A 388 -6.30 -6.27 6.08
CA TRP A 388 -6.99 -6.80 7.25
C TRP A 388 -7.43 -8.25 7.12
N ASP A 389 -7.43 -8.80 5.90
CA ASP A 389 -7.93 -10.15 5.63
C ASP A 389 -6.79 -11.18 5.63
N ASN A 390 -7.01 -12.31 4.95
CA ASN A 390 -6.00 -13.35 4.84
C ASN A 390 -4.85 -12.98 3.89
N ALA A 391 -4.88 -11.83 3.21
CA ALA A 391 -3.74 -11.24 2.53
C ALA A 391 -3.07 -10.17 3.42
N PHE A 392 -1.76 -9.97 3.24
CA PHE A 392 -1.02 -8.94 3.98
C PHE A 392 -1.24 -7.55 3.41
N LEU A 393 -1.52 -7.46 2.12
CA LEU A 393 -1.85 -6.22 1.45
C LEU A 393 -2.57 -6.57 0.17
N SER A 394 -3.59 -5.82 -0.22
CA SER A 394 -4.20 -5.94 -1.54
C SER A 394 -4.50 -4.57 -2.10
N LEU A 395 -4.22 -4.37 -3.39
CA LEU A 395 -4.42 -3.09 -4.07
C LEU A 395 -4.58 -3.24 -5.59
N GLY A 396 -4.95 -2.15 -6.24
CA GLY A 396 -5.04 -2.05 -7.70
C GLY A 396 -6.33 -2.64 -8.28
N PRO A 397 -6.54 -2.55 -9.61
CA PRO A 397 -7.85 -2.85 -10.25
C PRO A 397 -8.38 -4.26 -10.01
N CYS A 398 -7.50 -5.20 -9.68
CA CYS A 398 -7.85 -6.60 -9.39
C CYS A 398 -7.63 -6.98 -7.92
N HIS A 399 -7.31 -6.02 -7.06
CA HIS A 399 -6.98 -6.25 -5.65
C HIS A 399 -5.89 -7.32 -5.49
N TRP A 400 -4.75 -7.11 -6.17
CA TRP A 400 -3.66 -8.07 -6.17
C TRP A 400 -3.07 -8.25 -4.78
N THR A 401 -3.08 -9.49 -4.30
CA THR A 401 -2.72 -9.83 -2.92
C THR A 401 -1.21 -10.00 -2.75
N ALA A 402 -0.67 -9.50 -1.64
CA ALA A 402 0.69 -9.71 -1.12
C ALA A 402 0.82 -11.06 -0.40
N GLY A 403 0.42 -12.13 -1.08
CA GLY A 403 0.47 -13.50 -0.57
C GLY A 403 -0.67 -13.83 0.41
N PRO A 404 -1.63 -14.68 0.03
CA PRO A 404 -2.66 -15.12 0.96
C PRO A 404 -2.14 -16.17 1.94
N ILE A 405 -2.59 -16.10 3.18
CA ILE A 405 -2.33 -17.07 4.24
C ILE A 405 -2.95 -18.42 3.86
N ALA A 406 -2.13 -19.48 3.89
CA ALA A 406 -2.57 -20.86 3.79
C ALA A 406 -2.99 -21.35 5.18
N VAL A 407 -4.27 -21.16 5.51
CA VAL A 407 -4.84 -21.59 6.80
C VAL A 407 -4.68 -23.11 6.97
N PRO A 408 -3.96 -23.58 8.01
CA PRO A 408 -3.77 -25.00 8.25
C PRO A 408 -5.07 -25.67 8.76
N ALA A 409 -5.19 -26.97 8.52
CA ALA A 409 -6.25 -27.79 9.10
C ALA A 409 -6.09 -27.86 10.64
N ALA A 410 -7.19 -28.13 11.34
CA ALA A 410 -7.16 -28.27 12.79
C ALA A 410 -6.41 -29.56 13.22
N PRO A 411 -5.66 -29.54 14.35
CA PRO A 411 -5.39 -28.40 15.22
C PRO A 411 -4.39 -27.42 14.60
N GLN A 412 -4.66 -26.13 14.73
CA GLN A 412 -3.83 -25.09 14.11
C GLN A 412 -2.59 -24.79 14.96
N PRO A 413 -1.37 -24.75 14.38
CA PRO A 413 -0.19 -24.22 15.06
C PRO A 413 -0.34 -22.72 15.34
N PRO A 414 0.58 -22.08 16.09
CA PRO A 414 0.54 -20.63 16.28
C PRO A 414 0.48 -19.86 14.95
N ARG A 415 -0.44 -18.89 14.83
CA ARG A 415 -0.64 -18.08 13.60
C ARG A 415 0.65 -17.54 12.98
N PRO A 416 1.64 -17.04 13.74
CA PRO A 416 2.91 -16.56 13.19
C PRO A 416 3.67 -17.59 12.33
N THR A 417 3.47 -18.90 12.56
CA THR A 417 4.14 -19.97 11.80
C THR A 417 3.35 -20.47 10.60
N TRP A 418 2.18 -19.89 10.31
CA TRP A 418 1.37 -20.32 9.17
C TRP A 418 2.01 -19.90 7.86
N ASN A 419 1.91 -20.77 6.85
CA ASN A 419 2.50 -20.53 5.54
C ASN A 419 1.76 -19.42 4.77
N VAL A 420 2.50 -18.68 3.98
CA VAL A 420 2.01 -17.67 3.04
C VAL A 420 2.23 -18.18 1.61
N ARG A 421 1.28 -17.98 0.72
CA ARG A 421 1.41 -18.36 -0.70
C ARG A 421 1.98 -17.22 -1.52
N ASP A 422 2.41 -17.55 -2.75
CA ASP A 422 2.82 -16.55 -3.74
C ASP A 422 1.68 -15.58 -4.05
N GLY A 423 2.03 -14.32 -4.31
CA GLY A 423 1.10 -13.21 -4.43
C GLY A 423 1.14 -12.53 -5.79
N GLU A 424 -0.01 -12.08 -6.28
CA GLU A 424 -0.10 -11.31 -7.53
C GLU A 424 0.51 -9.90 -7.40
N LEU A 425 0.51 -9.32 -6.18
CA LEU A 425 1.12 -8.01 -5.96
C LEU A 425 2.61 -8.04 -6.32
N TRP A 426 3.30 -9.11 -5.92
CA TRP A 426 4.73 -9.27 -6.17
C TRP A 426 5.03 -9.43 -7.66
N ALA A 427 4.15 -10.09 -8.42
CA ALA A 427 4.29 -10.15 -9.87
C ALA A 427 4.04 -8.79 -10.54
N TYR A 428 3.11 -8.00 -10.03
CA TYR A 428 2.92 -6.62 -10.49
C TYR A 428 4.14 -5.74 -10.21
N LEU A 429 4.72 -5.88 -9.03
CA LEU A 429 5.93 -5.16 -8.66
C LEU A 429 7.13 -5.60 -9.53
N SER A 430 7.23 -6.89 -9.90
CA SER A 430 8.20 -7.37 -10.90
C SER A 430 7.98 -6.74 -12.28
N TYR A 431 6.72 -6.69 -12.74
CA TYR A 431 6.34 -6.03 -13.98
C TYR A 431 6.71 -4.53 -13.96
N LEU A 432 6.41 -3.82 -12.87
CA LEU A 432 6.73 -2.42 -12.69
C LEU A 432 8.24 -2.18 -12.76
N GLN A 433 9.05 -3.03 -12.12
CA GLN A 433 10.51 -2.95 -12.15
C GLN A 433 11.05 -3.03 -13.58
N ALA A 434 10.49 -3.90 -14.42
CA ALA A 434 10.89 -4.03 -15.82
C ALA A 434 10.33 -2.94 -16.73
N ALA A 435 9.07 -2.55 -16.54
CA ALA A 435 8.33 -1.67 -17.44
C ALA A 435 8.55 -0.16 -17.17
N ASP A 436 8.82 0.19 -15.91
CA ASP A 436 9.03 1.56 -15.46
C ASP A 436 9.93 1.59 -14.21
N PRO A 437 11.26 1.43 -14.39
CA PRO A 437 12.21 1.41 -13.27
C PRO A 437 12.18 2.67 -12.39
N ALA A 438 11.81 3.82 -12.97
CA ALA A 438 11.68 5.08 -12.23
C ALA A 438 10.47 5.04 -11.29
N ALA A 439 9.30 4.58 -11.78
CA ALA A 439 8.13 4.37 -10.94
C ALA A 439 8.35 3.27 -9.89
N TRP A 440 9.05 2.18 -10.25
CA TRP A 440 9.50 1.17 -9.27
C TRP A 440 10.30 1.79 -8.14
N THR A 441 11.33 2.57 -8.49
CA THR A 441 12.21 3.24 -7.52
C THR A 441 11.41 4.19 -6.64
N GLY A 442 10.50 4.98 -7.22
CA GLY A 442 9.63 5.90 -6.49
C GLY A 442 8.59 5.23 -5.60
N ALA A 443 8.06 4.07 -5.99
CA ALA A 443 7.01 3.37 -5.24
C ALA A 443 7.58 2.51 -4.11
N VAL A 444 8.55 1.64 -4.41
CA VAL A 444 9.00 0.58 -3.49
C VAL A 444 10.52 0.35 -3.47
N GLY A 445 11.21 0.48 -4.61
CA GLY A 445 12.62 0.09 -4.73
C GLY A 445 13.55 0.89 -3.81
N ARG A 446 13.34 2.21 -3.68
CA ARG A 446 14.11 3.05 -2.75
C ARG A 446 13.94 2.68 -1.27
N PHE A 447 12.93 1.89 -0.94
CA PHE A 447 12.69 1.37 0.41
C PHE A 447 13.27 -0.04 0.61
N GLY A 448 14.15 -0.50 -0.29
CA GLY A 448 14.85 -1.79 -0.13
C GLY A 448 13.94 -3.00 -0.25
N LEU A 449 12.84 -2.90 -1.02
CA LEU A 449 12.07 -4.05 -1.46
C LEU A 449 12.65 -4.53 -2.79
N GLU A 450 12.91 -5.82 -2.90
CA GLU A 450 13.27 -6.49 -4.15
C GLU A 450 12.22 -7.54 -4.51
N ILE A 451 12.26 -8.04 -5.74
CA ILE A 451 11.46 -9.18 -6.18
C ILE A 451 12.40 -10.34 -6.50
N ASP A 452 11.99 -11.52 -6.08
CA ASP A 452 12.72 -12.77 -6.28
C ASP A 452 12.91 -13.09 -7.77
N ASP A 453 11.79 -13.21 -8.50
CA ASP A 453 11.79 -13.54 -9.92
C ASP A 453 11.56 -12.28 -10.77
N PRO A 454 12.50 -11.93 -11.67
CA PRO A 454 12.33 -10.80 -12.57
C PRO A 454 11.27 -11.11 -13.64
N TRP A 455 10.61 -10.06 -14.12
CA TRP A 455 9.58 -10.21 -15.17
C TRP A 455 10.15 -10.75 -16.49
N GLY A 456 11.39 -10.41 -16.82
CA GLY A 456 12.00 -10.76 -18.11
C GLY A 456 11.32 -10.05 -19.28
N THR A 457 11.20 -10.72 -20.44
CA THR A 457 10.61 -10.13 -21.65
C THR A 457 9.08 -10.19 -21.66
N ASP A 458 8.49 -11.26 -21.12
CA ASP A 458 7.06 -11.57 -21.26
C ASP A 458 6.37 -12.04 -19.97
N GLY A 459 7.09 -12.04 -18.83
CA GLY A 459 6.54 -12.49 -17.55
C GLY A 459 6.37 -14.01 -17.45
N ARG A 460 6.90 -14.80 -18.40
CA ARG A 460 6.65 -16.25 -18.49
C ARG A 460 6.99 -17.03 -17.22
N ASN A 461 8.03 -16.63 -16.49
CA ASN A 461 8.44 -17.31 -15.26
C ASN A 461 7.44 -17.12 -14.11
N LEU A 462 6.69 -16.01 -14.14
CA LEU A 462 5.69 -15.65 -13.14
C LEU A 462 4.29 -16.13 -13.53
N PHE A 463 4.08 -16.41 -14.81
CA PHE A 463 2.80 -16.81 -15.37
C PHE A 463 2.50 -18.27 -15.06
N LEU A 464 1.24 -18.56 -14.71
CA LEU A 464 0.75 -19.93 -14.45
C LEU A 464 -0.09 -20.45 -15.63
N PRO A 465 0.51 -20.80 -16.79
CA PRO A 465 -0.22 -21.09 -18.03
C PRO A 465 -1.08 -22.36 -17.96
N THR A 466 -0.66 -23.34 -17.17
CA THR A 466 -1.32 -24.65 -17.02
C THR A 466 -2.26 -24.71 -15.82
N GLN A 467 -2.42 -23.60 -15.08
CA GLN A 467 -3.32 -23.50 -13.95
C GLN A 467 -4.41 -22.47 -14.28
N ASP A 468 -4.38 -21.33 -13.60
CA ASP A 468 -5.44 -20.34 -13.63
C ASP A 468 -5.06 -19.12 -14.49
N ARG A 469 -3.91 -19.14 -15.19
CA ARG A 469 -3.43 -18.07 -16.10
C ARG A 469 -3.37 -16.70 -15.43
N LYS A 470 -2.76 -16.66 -14.24
CA LYS A 470 -2.41 -15.44 -13.50
C LYS A 470 -0.90 -15.37 -13.26
N TYR A 471 -0.43 -14.22 -12.80
CA TYR A 471 0.97 -13.98 -12.50
C TYR A 471 1.18 -13.91 -10.98
N VAL A 472 2.15 -14.65 -10.45
CA VAL A 472 2.48 -14.65 -9.02
C VAL A 472 3.99 -14.61 -8.82
N SER A 473 4.44 -13.99 -7.72
CA SER A 473 5.85 -13.93 -7.35
C SER A 473 6.01 -13.84 -5.82
N ARG A 474 7.21 -13.51 -5.35
CA ARG A 474 7.61 -13.39 -3.94
C ARG A 474 8.43 -12.12 -3.71
N PRO A 475 8.32 -11.50 -2.53
CA PRO A 475 9.20 -10.41 -2.16
C PRO A 475 10.57 -10.98 -1.75
N ALA A 476 11.61 -10.25 -2.07
CA ALA A 476 12.96 -10.45 -1.59
C ALA A 476 13.44 -9.21 -0.83
N VAL A 477 14.44 -9.39 0.01
CA VAL A 477 15.09 -8.30 0.74
C VAL A 477 16.61 -8.37 0.57
N PRO A 478 17.28 -7.21 0.50
CA PRO A 478 18.73 -7.10 0.54
C PRO A 478 19.38 -7.91 1.65
N GLN A 479 20.59 -8.42 1.37
CA GLN A 479 21.47 -9.06 2.35
C GLN A 479 22.74 -8.24 2.50
N GLU A 480 23.45 -8.41 3.63
CA GLU A 480 24.72 -7.70 3.87
C GLU A 480 25.77 -8.04 2.82
N GLU A 481 25.79 -9.30 2.38
CA GLU A 481 26.62 -9.79 1.29
C GLU A 481 25.79 -10.71 0.39
N GLY A 482 25.96 -10.57 -0.93
CA GLY A 482 25.36 -11.48 -1.91
C GLY A 482 24.08 -10.96 -2.56
N VAL A 483 23.30 -11.91 -3.10
CA VAL A 483 22.06 -11.64 -3.85
C VAL A 483 20.90 -11.46 -2.85
N PRO A 484 19.91 -10.59 -3.14
CA PRO A 484 18.69 -10.49 -2.34
C PRO A 484 18.08 -11.87 -2.04
N GLN A 485 17.58 -12.04 -0.82
CA GLN A 485 17.00 -13.30 -0.35
C GLN A 485 15.49 -13.19 -0.28
N GLN A 486 14.79 -14.25 -0.71
CA GLN A 486 13.35 -14.39 -0.52
C GLN A 486 12.97 -14.20 0.96
N VAL A 487 11.94 -13.39 1.19
CA VAL A 487 11.31 -13.32 2.51
C VAL A 487 10.70 -14.67 2.82
N GLN A 488 11.00 -15.22 3.99
CA GLN A 488 10.44 -16.50 4.41
C GLN A 488 8.90 -16.42 4.40
N GLN A 489 8.25 -17.39 3.75
CA GLN A 489 6.82 -17.39 3.52
C GLN A 489 6.00 -17.82 4.74
N ILE A 490 6.14 -17.09 5.84
CA ILE A 490 5.36 -17.27 7.06
C ILE A 490 4.73 -15.95 7.50
N VAL A 491 3.62 -16.04 8.22
CA VAL A 491 2.88 -14.85 8.69
C VAL A 491 3.78 -13.86 9.41
N ALA A 492 4.62 -14.37 10.31
CA ALA A 492 5.44 -13.52 11.16
C ALA A 492 6.46 -12.65 10.41
N GLU A 493 6.86 -13.03 9.20
CA GLU A 493 7.77 -12.25 8.35
C GLU A 493 7.01 -11.28 7.44
N PHE A 494 5.85 -11.70 6.94
CA PHE A 494 5.03 -10.88 6.05
C PHE A 494 4.25 -9.78 6.79
N ASP A 495 4.07 -9.88 8.11
CA ASP A 495 3.38 -8.85 8.92
C ASP A 495 4.01 -7.46 8.82
N VAL A 496 5.28 -7.36 8.43
CA VAL A 496 5.94 -6.08 8.15
C VAL A 496 5.21 -5.29 7.07
N PHE A 497 4.63 -5.95 6.05
CA PHE A 497 3.92 -5.29 4.96
C PHE A 497 2.57 -4.72 5.39
N ARG A 498 2.03 -5.20 6.52
CA ARG A 498 0.84 -4.64 7.18
C ARG A 498 1.15 -3.49 8.12
N SER A 499 2.43 -3.16 8.36
CA SER A 499 2.79 -2.03 9.22
C SER A 499 2.19 -0.73 8.68
N TRP A 500 1.88 0.20 9.57
CA TRP A 500 1.31 1.49 9.16
C TRP A 500 2.20 2.25 8.19
N HIS A 501 3.52 2.09 8.32
CA HIS A 501 4.50 2.72 7.45
C HIS A 501 4.52 2.09 6.04
N TRP A 502 4.47 0.75 5.92
CA TRP A 502 4.35 0.10 4.60
C TRP A 502 2.99 0.38 3.97
N PHE A 503 1.92 0.34 4.75
CA PHE A 503 0.58 0.67 4.29
C PHE A 503 0.51 2.11 3.74
N TYR A 504 1.07 3.08 4.48
CA TYR A 504 1.22 4.47 4.02
C TYR A 504 2.00 4.58 2.69
N ARG A 505 3.12 3.84 2.53
CA ARG A 505 3.90 3.84 1.28
C ARG A 505 3.07 3.41 0.08
N PHE A 506 2.31 2.33 0.19
CA PHE A 506 1.47 1.83 -0.91
C PHE A 506 0.30 2.76 -1.23
N VAL A 507 -0.34 3.32 -0.20
CA VAL A 507 -1.36 4.37 -0.35
C VAL A 507 -0.79 5.58 -1.10
N MET A 508 0.38 6.08 -0.71
CA MET A 508 1.03 7.22 -1.37
C MET A 508 1.54 6.91 -2.78
N ALA A 509 2.00 5.68 -3.03
CA ALA A 509 2.34 5.24 -4.38
C ALA A 509 1.13 5.31 -5.32
N GLY A 510 -0.05 4.83 -4.86
CA GLY A 510 -1.32 4.93 -5.59
C GLY A 510 -1.72 6.38 -5.89
N ARG A 511 -1.46 7.31 -4.96
CA ARG A 511 -1.82 8.73 -5.07
C ARG A 511 -0.86 9.55 -5.94
N THR A 512 0.43 9.29 -5.87
CA THR A 512 1.45 10.25 -6.35
C THR A 512 2.33 9.74 -7.48
N ILE A 513 2.48 8.42 -7.65
CA ILE A 513 3.38 7.86 -8.67
C ILE A 513 2.58 7.51 -9.92
N ASP A 514 2.66 8.37 -10.93
CA ASP A 514 1.92 8.24 -12.20
C ASP A 514 2.22 6.91 -12.92
N GLY A 515 3.49 6.52 -13.03
CA GLY A 515 3.88 5.24 -13.61
C GLY A 515 3.37 4.02 -12.83
N PHE A 516 3.21 4.12 -11.50
CA PHE A 516 2.63 3.06 -10.67
C PHE A 516 1.18 2.79 -11.12
N ARG A 517 0.33 3.82 -11.15
CA ARG A 517 -1.07 3.73 -11.62
C ARG A 517 -1.19 3.21 -13.05
N ARG A 518 -0.43 3.78 -13.99
CA ARG A 518 -0.48 3.40 -15.42
C ARG A 518 -0.03 1.96 -15.66
N ARG A 519 0.95 1.46 -14.90
CA ARG A 519 1.38 0.06 -15.02
C ARG A 519 0.36 -0.90 -14.40
N MET A 520 -0.47 -0.48 -13.45
CA MET A 520 -1.62 -1.29 -13.02
C MET A 520 -2.66 -1.46 -14.13
N TRP A 521 -2.95 -0.39 -14.89
CA TRP A 521 -3.80 -0.49 -16.08
C TRP A 521 -3.28 -1.53 -17.07
N HIS A 522 -1.98 -1.46 -17.35
CA HIS A 522 -1.33 -2.39 -18.27
C HIS A 522 -1.46 -3.84 -17.81
N MET A 523 -1.14 -4.13 -16.54
CA MET A 523 -1.22 -5.50 -16.03
C MET A 523 -2.66 -6.03 -15.91
N ALA A 524 -3.64 -5.16 -15.65
CA ALA A 524 -5.06 -5.52 -15.72
C ALA A 524 -5.45 -5.96 -17.16
N ARG A 525 -4.96 -5.25 -18.19
CA ARG A 525 -5.14 -5.65 -19.59
C ARG A 525 -4.40 -6.95 -19.93
N LEU A 526 -3.18 -7.18 -19.42
CA LEU A 526 -2.46 -8.46 -19.58
C LEU A 526 -3.30 -9.62 -19.04
N ARG A 527 -3.83 -9.49 -17.82
CA ARG A 527 -4.72 -10.50 -17.23
C ARG A 527 -5.95 -10.75 -18.09
N LEU A 528 -6.61 -9.68 -18.55
CA LEU A 528 -7.80 -9.80 -19.40
C LEU A 528 -7.49 -10.46 -20.74
N ARG A 529 -6.39 -10.08 -21.40
CA ARG A 529 -5.86 -10.75 -22.60
C ARG A 529 -5.71 -12.24 -22.35
N ASP A 530 -5.07 -12.62 -21.25
CA ASP A 530 -4.73 -14.01 -20.98
C ASP A 530 -5.94 -14.87 -20.63
N ILE A 531 -6.95 -14.29 -19.97
CA ILE A 531 -8.26 -14.92 -19.79
C ILE A 531 -8.92 -15.13 -21.16
N LEU A 532 -9.05 -14.08 -21.97
CA LEU A 532 -9.75 -14.16 -23.28
C LEU A 532 -9.02 -15.08 -24.27
N ALA A 533 -7.69 -15.13 -24.21
CA ALA A 533 -6.86 -16.00 -25.03
C ALA A 533 -6.86 -17.47 -24.57
N THR A 534 -7.44 -17.77 -23.40
CA THR A 534 -7.51 -19.13 -22.87
C THR A 534 -8.25 -20.05 -23.84
N PRO A 535 -7.65 -21.18 -24.26
CA PRO A 535 -8.35 -22.19 -25.03
C PRO A 535 -9.64 -22.63 -24.36
N TRP A 536 -10.71 -22.80 -25.12
CA TRP A 536 -11.94 -23.34 -24.58
C TRP A 536 -11.68 -24.75 -24.07
N ASP A 537 -11.18 -25.63 -24.94
CA ASP A 537 -10.83 -27.01 -24.64
C ASP A 537 -9.34 -27.23 -24.44
N THR A 538 -8.99 -28.39 -23.86
CA THR A 538 -7.59 -28.82 -23.78
C THR A 538 -7.02 -28.90 -25.20
N PRO A 539 -5.85 -28.30 -25.48
CA PRO A 539 -5.19 -28.47 -26.77
C PRO A 539 -5.03 -29.95 -27.14
N GLY A 540 -5.51 -30.33 -28.33
CA GLY A 540 -5.47 -31.72 -28.83
C GLY A 540 -6.60 -32.63 -28.35
N ALA A 541 -7.47 -32.19 -27.43
CA ALA A 541 -8.68 -32.93 -27.08
C ALA A 541 -9.79 -32.72 -28.12
N ALA A 542 -10.80 -33.60 -28.10
CA ALA A 542 -12.01 -33.43 -28.90
C ALA A 542 -12.69 -32.10 -28.54
N ALA A 543 -12.97 -31.28 -29.55
CA ALA A 543 -13.57 -29.97 -29.38
C ALA A 543 -15.03 -30.11 -28.91
N THR A 544 -15.39 -29.34 -27.88
CA THR A 544 -16.77 -29.25 -27.36
C THR A 544 -17.56 -28.12 -28.00
N LEU A 545 -16.86 -27.18 -28.66
CA LEU A 545 -17.45 -26.13 -29.50
C LEU A 545 -16.88 -26.23 -30.92
N ALA A 546 -17.69 -25.84 -31.90
CA ALA A 546 -17.22 -25.77 -33.28
C ALA A 546 -16.09 -24.74 -33.44
N ALA A 547 -15.17 -25.01 -34.37
CA ALA A 547 -14.04 -24.14 -34.66
C ALA A 547 -14.50 -22.74 -35.09
N VAL A 548 -13.65 -21.74 -34.84
CA VAL A 548 -13.88 -20.35 -35.22
C VAL A 548 -12.90 -19.94 -36.32
N PRO A 549 -13.24 -18.97 -37.18
CA PRO A 549 -12.30 -18.45 -38.17
C PRO A 549 -10.99 -18.01 -37.52
N ASP A 550 -9.86 -18.35 -38.14
CA ASP A 550 -8.55 -17.94 -37.67
C ASP A 550 -8.13 -16.61 -38.31
N PRO A 551 -8.07 -15.50 -37.55
CA PRO A 551 -7.60 -14.23 -38.11
C PRO A 551 -6.13 -14.27 -38.55
N ALA A 552 -5.33 -15.21 -38.03
CA ALA A 552 -3.93 -15.38 -38.43
C ALA A 552 -3.75 -16.23 -39.70
N ALA A 553 -4.81 -16.94 -40.14
CA ALA A 553 -4.78 -17.81 -41.31
C ALA A 553 -6.07 -17.62 -42.12
N PRO A 554 -6.12 -16.70 -43.11
CA PRO A 554 -7.31 -16.45 -43.92
C PRO A 554 -7.86 -17.73 -44.56
N GLY A 555 -9.12 -18.05 -44.30
CA GLY A 555 -9.78 -19.30 -44.73
C GLY A 555 -9.52 -20.51 -43.82
N GLY A 556 -8.63 -20.38 -42.84
CA GLY A 556 -8.38 -21.35 -41.79
C GLY A 556 -9.37 -21.22 -40.62
N ALA A 557 -9.42 -22.26 -39.80
CA ALA A 557 -10.19 -22.29 -38.56
C ALA A 557 -9.29 -22.74 -37.41
N ARG A 558 -9.55 -22.20 -36.21
CA ARG A 558 -8.85 -22.53 -34.97
C ARG A 558 -9.83 -22.97 -33.89
N PRO A 559 -9.37 -23.68 -32.85
CA PRO A 559 -10.18 -23.94 -31.67
C PRO A 559 -10.68 -22.63 -31.04
N ALA A 560 -11.90 -22.70 -30.49
CA ALA A 560 -12.49 -21.59 -29.75
C ALA A 560 -11.68 -21.27 -28.48
N ARG A 561 -11.69 -19.99 -28.10
CA ARG A 561 -11.13 -19.43 -26.86
C ARG A 561 -12.26 -18.80 -26.05
N ILE A 562 -11.99 -18.46 -24.79
CA ILE A 562 -12.98 -17.78 -23.93
C ILE A 562 -13.48 -16.48 -24.59
N GLY A 563 -12.60 -15.71 -25.22
CA GLY A 563 -12.98 -14.46 -25.91
C GLY A 563 -13.84 -14.64 -27.17
N ASP A 564 -13.92 -15.85 -27.74
CA ASP A 564 -14.86 -16.12 -28.85
C ASP A 564 -16.28 -16.41 -28.33
N VAL A 565 -16.36 -16.96 -27.12
CA VAL A 565 -17.62 -17.31 -26.45
C VAL A 565 -18.27 -16.06 -25.87
N LEU A 566 -17.48 -15.21 -25.19
CA LEU A 566 -17.94 -14.00 -24.52
C LEU A 566 -17.73 -12.76 -25.40
N GLY A 567 -18.81 -12.18 -25.93
CA GLY A 567 -18.72 -11.08 -26.91
C GLY A 567 -19.15 -9.70 -26.40
N SER A 568 -19.79 -9.61 -25.23
CA SER A 568 -20.28 -8.33 -24.68
C SER A 568 -19.42 -7.80 -23.55
N GLU A 569 -19.45 -6.47 -23.34
CA GLU A 569 -18.76 -5.84 -22.20
C GLU A 569 -19.17 -6.51 -20.88
N ARG A 570 -20.47 -6.83 -20.74
CA ARG A 570 -21.02 -7.40 -19.51
C ARG A 570 -20.57 -8.84 -19.25
N SER A 571 -20.63 -9.72 -20.24
CA SER A 571 -20.24 -11.13 -20.04
C SER A 571 -18.74 -11.25 -19.77
N VAL A 572 -17.93 -10.41 -20.43
CA VAL A 572 -16.49 -10.30 -20.16
C VAL A 572 -16.23 -9.76 -18.75
N ALA A 573 -16.95 -8.73 -18.30
CA ALA A 573 -16.81 -8.20 -16.95
C ALA A 573 -17.18 -9.23 -15.87
N PHE A 574 -18.21 -10.05 -16.10
CA PHE A 574 -18.57 -11.14 -15.18
C PHE A 574 -17.48 -12.21 -15.11
N ALA A 575 -16.98 -12.67 -16.26
CA ALA A 575 -15.88 -13.63 -16.28
C ALA A 575 -14.62 -13.06 -15.62
N TYR A 576 -14.32 -11.77 -15.84
CA TYR A 576 -13.17 -11.12 -15.24
C TYR A 576 -13.31 -11.01 -13.72
N ARG A 577 -14.47 -10.52 -13.24
CA ARG A 577 -14.77 -10.46 -11.80
C ARG A 577 -14.67 -11.83 -11.13
N TRP A 578 -15.28 -12.84 -11.75
CA TRP A 578 -15.27 -14.20 -11.22
C TRP A 578 -13.85 -14.77 -11.19
N HIS A 579 -13.06 -14.54 -12.23
CA HIS A 579 -11.67 -14.97 -12.28
C HIS A 579 -10.82 -14.33 -11.17
N ILE A 580 -11.12 -13.09 -10.75
CA ILE A 580 -10.42 -12.47 -9.63
C ILE A 580 -10.74 -13.17 -8.31
N LEU A 581 -12.02 -13.39 -7.98
CA LEU A 581 -12.42 -14.00 -6.71
C LEU A 581 -12.11 -15.51 -6.66
N SER A 582 -12.29 -16.20 -7.79
CA SER A 582 -12.16 -17.65 -7.91
C SER A 582 -11.62 -18.02 -9.30
N PRO A 583 -10.31 -17.88 -9.53
CA PRO A 583 -9.69 -18.07 -10.85
C PRO A 583 -10.04 -19.41 -11.51
N ALA A 584 -9.93 -20.51 -10.76
CA ALA A 584 -10.24 -21.88 -11.18
C ALA A 584 -11.66 -22.07 -11.74
N GLY A 585 -12.61 -21.22 -11.34
CA GLY A 585 -13.98 -21.26 -11.88
C GLY A 585 -14.02 -20.90 -13.36
N MET A 586 -13.23 -19.91 -13.77
CA MET A 586 -13.20 -19.37 -15.14
C MET A 586 -12.09 -19.98 -15.98
N VAL A 587 -10.93 -20.23 -15.39
CA VAL A 587 -9.76 -20.83 -16.04
C VAL A 587 -9.19 -21.89 -15.11
N SER A 588 -9.09 -23.14 -15.57
CA SER A 588 -8.47 -24.22 -14.80
C SER A 588 -7.78 -25.20 -15.75
N GLY A 589 -6.56 -25.62 -15.41
CA GLY A 589 -5.79 -26.50 -16.28
C GLY A 589 -5.35 -25.82 -17.60
N GLY A 590 -5.25 -24.49 -17.62
CA GLY A 590 -4.94 -23.72 -18.83
C GLY A 590 -6.05 -23.66 -19.88
N ARG A 591 -7.29 -24.00 -19.52
CA ARG A 591 -8.48 -24.00 -20.39
C ARG A 591 -9.71 -23.40 -19.68
N ALA A 592 -10.83 -23.25 -20.39
CA ALA A 592 -12.09 -22.81 -19.78
C ALA A 592 -12.49 -23.71 -18.59
N GLY A 593 -12.68 -23.09 -17.44
CA GLY A 593 -12.99 -23.73 -16.16
C GLY A 593 -14.42 -24.29 -16.11
N ASN A 594 -14.66 -25.15 -15.11
CA ASN A 594 -15.93 -25.87 -15.00
C ASN A 594 -17.13 -24.94 -14.74
N ALA A 595 -16.94 -23.85 -14.00
CA ALA A 595 -18.03 -22.91 -13.76
C ALA A 595 -18.45 -22.21 -15.07
N LEU A 596 -17.48 -21.73 -15.85
CA LEU A 596 -17.74 -21.10 -17.15
C LEU A 596 -18.43 -22.05 -18.14
N ARG A 597 -17.99 -23.31 -18.21
CA ARG A 597 -18.66 -24.33 -19.04
C ARG A 597 -20.09 -24.59 -18.60
N SER A 598 -20.34 -24.62 -17.28
CA SER A 598 -21.69 -24.81 -16.75
C SER A 598 -22.60 -23.60 -17.00
N ILE A 599 -22.04 -22.39 -17.13
CA ILE A 599 -22.77 -21.19 -17.55
C ILE A 599 -23.23 -21.32 -19.01
N VAL A 600 -22.33 -21.74 -19.91
CA VAL A 600 -22.71 -21.98 -21.32
C VAL A 600 -23.77 -23.08 -21.43
N ALA A 601 -23.65 -24.17 -20.67
CA ALA A 601 -24.66 -25.23 -20.64
C ALA A 601 -26.02 -24.71 -20.14
N ALA A 602 -26.05 -23.88 -19.10
CA ALA A 602 -27.26 -23.26 -18.59
C ALA A 602 -27.87 -22.26 -19.59
N ALA A 603 -27.03 -21.48 -20.29
CA ALA A 603 -27.47 -20.56 -21.34
C ALA A 603 -28.08 -21.32 -22.53
N ALA A 604 -27.49 -22.45 -22.93
CA ALA A 604 -28.04 -23.30 -23.99
C ALA A 604 -29.40 -23.90 -23.61
N ALA A 605 -29.57 -24.28 -22.35
CA ALA A 605 -30.86 -24.77 -21.84
C ALA A 605 -31.95 -23.68 -21.82
N ALA A 606 -31.58 -22.40 -21.90
CA ALA A 606 -32.52 -21.27 -21.88
C ALA A 606 -33.10 -20.91 -23.27
N GLY A 607 -32.65 -21.55 -24.37
CA GLY A 607 -33.30 -21.43 -25.67
C GLY A 607 -32.37 -21.34 -26.90
N PRO A 608 -31.31 -20.52 -26.91
CA PRO A 608 -30.45 -20.38 -28.09
C PRO A 608 -29.66 -21.66 -28.37
N ASN A 609 -29.36 -21.94 -29.64
CA ASN A 609 -28.59 -23.12 -30.03
C ASN A 609 -27.07 -22.83 -30.05
N PHE A 610 -26.35 -23.30 -29.04
CA PHE A 610 -24.90 -23.14 -28.91
C PHE A 610 -24.07 -24.19 -29.68
N ALA A 611 -24.67 -25.08 -30.47
CA ALA A 611 -23.94 -26.13 -31.20
C ALA A 611 -23.10 -25.61 -32.38
N GLY A 612 -23.43 -24.43 -32.91
CA GLY A 612 -22.69 -23.78 -34.00
C GLY A 612 -21.42 -23.07 -33.53
N SER A 613 -20.60 -22.63 -34.50
CA SER A 613 -19.40 -21.83 -34.21
C SER A 613 -19.78 -20.57 -33.42
N PRO A 614 -19.05 -20.22 -32.35
CA PRO A 614 -19.26 -18.96 -31.63
C PRO A 614 -19.24 -17.72 -32.53
N ALA A 615 -18.51 -17.75 -33.64
CA ALA A 615 -18.50 -16.65 -34.61
C ALA A 615 -19.88 -16.35 -35.24
N GLY A 616 -20.80 -17.33 -35.25
CA GLY A 616 -22.17 -17.17 -35.75
C GLY A 616 -23.23 -16.92 -34.67
N TRP A 617 -22.83 -16.84 -33.39
CA TRP A 617 -23.78 -16.54 -32.31
C TRP A 617 -24.26 -15.08 -32.38
N THR A 618 -25.42 -14.82 -31.78
CA THR A 618 -26.16 -13.54 -31.87
C THR A 618 -26.37 -12.90 -30.50
N ASP A 619 -27.00 -11.72 -30.46
CA ASP A 619 -27.42 -11.06 -29.21
C ASP A 619 -28.30 -11.95 -28.31
N ALA A 620 -29.07 -12.88 -28.88
CA ALA A 620 -29.86 -13.83 -28.10
C ALA A 620 -28.98 -14.80 -27.30
N HIS A 621 -27.86 -15.25 -27.88
CA HIS A 621 -26.89 -16.11 -27.20
C HIS A 621 -26.19 -15.33 -26.08
N GLU A 622 -25.77 -14.10 -26.38
CA GLU A 622 -25.10 -13.22 -25.42
C GLU A 622 -26.00 -12.87 -24.23
N THR A 623 -27.27 -12.57 -24.49
CA THR A 623 -28.29 -12.33 -23.45
C THR A 623 -28.46 -13.56 -22.55
N ALA A 624 -28.53 -14.76 -23.14
CA ALA A 624 -28.63 -16.00 -22.37
C ALA A 624 -27.39 -16.24 -21.49
N LEU A 625 -26.18 -15.91 -21.98
CA LEU A 625 -24.95 -15.98 -21.18
C LEU A 625 -25.01 -15.00 -20.00
N VAL A 626 -25.34 -13.73 -20.25
CA VAL A 626 -25.45 -12.69 -19.22
C VAL A 626 -26.42 -13.10 -18.11
N VAL A 627 -27.56 -13.71 -18.45
CA VAL A 627 -28.53 -14.21 -17.47
C VAL A 627 -28.01 -15.44 -16.71
N ALA A 628 -27.30 -16.35 -17.38
CA ALA A 628 -26.80 -17.58 -16.80
C ALA A 628 -25.67 -17.36 -15.77
N PHE A 629 -24.86 -16.32 -15.89
CA PHE A 629 -23.78 -15.99 -14.95
C PHE A 629 -24.25 -15.88 -13.49
N PRO A 630 -25.11 -14.91 -13.11
CA PRO A 630 -25.57 -14.75 -11.73
C PRO A 630 -26.40 -15.94 -11.26
N ALA A 631 -27.22 -16.54 -12.14
CA ALA A 631 -27.99 -17.74 -11.81
C ALA A 631 -27.06 -18.90 -11.42
N ARG A 632 -25.96 -19.11 -12.16
CA ARG A 632 -25.00 -20.17 -11.86
C ARG A 632 -24.14 -19.85 -10.64
N ALA A 633 -23.77 -18.59 -10.45
CA ALA A 633 -23.11 -18.15 -9.22
C ALA A 633 -23.93 -18.48 -7.98
N ALA A 634 -25.25 -18.28 -8.02
CA ALA A 634 -26.14 -18.61 -6.89
C ALA A 634 -26.21 -20.11 -6.57
N VAL A 635 -26.01 -20.97 -7.57
CA VAL A 635 -25.97 -22.43 -7.36
C VAL A 635 -24.61 -22.88 -6.82
N LEU A 636 -23.51 -22.33 -7.35
CA LEU A 636 -22.15 -22.76 -7.00
C LEU A 636 -21.65 -22.11 -5.69
N PHE A 637 -22.13 -20.92 -5.38
CA PHE A 637 -21.82 -20.15 -4.19
C PHE A 637 -23.13 -19.74 -3.51
N PRO A 638 -23.88 -20.71 -2.93
CA PRO A 638 -25.12 -20.40 -2.25
C PRO A 638 -24.84 -19.32 -1.19
N PRO A 639 -25.72 -18.31 -1.04
CA PRO A 639 -25.53 -17.27 -0.05
C PRO A 639 -25.26 -17.89 1.31
N ALA A 640 -24.15 -17.51 1.95
CA ALA A 640 -23.95 -17.88 3.34
C ALA A 640 -25.15 -17.36 4.15
N ALA A 641 -25.61 -18.12 5.16
CA ALA A 641 -26.73 -17.75 6.03
C ALA A 641 -26.57 -16.35 6.68
N ASN A 642 -25.35 -15.78 6.63
CA ASN A 642 -24.94 -14.56 7.30
C ASN A 642 -24.88 -13.34 6.37
N GLY A 643 -25.35 -13.43 5.11
CA GLY A 643 -25.44 -12.28 4.21
C GLY A 643 -24.08 -11.69 3.78
N ASN A 644 -23.05 -12.53 3.62
CA ASN A 644 -21.69 -12.08 3.28
C ASN A 644 -21.68 -11.24 1.97
N PRO A 645 -21.32 -9.94 2.04
CA PRO A 645 -21.31 -9.05 0.87
C PRO A 645 -20.26 -9.44 -0.18
N SER A 646 -19.30 -10.31 0.17
CA SER A 646 -18.27 -10.83 -0.74
C SER A 646 -18.70 -12.10 -1.48
N SER A 647 -19.98 -12.48 -1.44
CA SER A 647 -20.46 -13.60 -2.25
C SER A 647 -20.31 -13.31 -3.74
N MET A 648 -20.00 -14.34 -4.55
CA MET A 648 -19.90 -14.18 -6.01
C MET A 648 -21.17 -13.54 -6.58
N VAL A 649 -22.36 -13.95 -6.10
CA VAL A 649 -23.65 -13.39 -6.51
C VAL A 649 -23.72 -11.87 -6.28
N THR A 650 -23.38 -11.42 -5.07
CA THR A 650 -23.40 -10.00 -4.71
C THR A 650 -22.45 -9.21 -5.60
N THR A 651 -21.23 -9.72 -5.78
CA THR A 651 -20.21 -9.03 -6.57
C THR A 651 -20.56 -8.93 -8.06
N LEU A 652 -21.17 -9.97 -8.65
CA LEU A 652 -21.65 -9.92 -10.04
C LEU A 652 -22.84 -8.96 -10.17
N ALA A 653 -23.73 -8.88 -9.19
CA ALA A 653 -24.82 -7.90 -9.19
C ALA A 653 -24.29 -6.46 -9.13
N MET A 654 -23.19 -6.20 -8.43
CA MET A 654 -22.53 -4.88 -8.44
C MET A 654 -21.98 -4.54 -9.83
N VAL A 655 -21.32 -5.51 -10.50
CA VAL A 655 -20.82 -5.33 -11.87
C VAL A 655 -21.95 -5.11 -12.87
N ASP A 656 -23.05 -5.89 -12.78
CA ASP A 656 -24.22 -5.75 -13.66
C ASP A 656 -24.85 -4.36 -13.55
N ASN A 657 -24.85 -3.83 -12.33
CA ASN A 657 -25.39 -2.52 -11.99
C ASN A 657 -24.45 -1.36 -12.29
N TRP A 658 -23.23 -1.59 -12.74
CA TRP A 658 -22.31 -0.49 -13.01
C TRP A 658 -22.76 0.38 -14.20
N PRO A 659 -22.68 1.73 -14.11
CA PRO A 659 -22.55 2.58 -12.93
C PRO A 659 -23.94 3.07 -12.49
N ALA A 660 -24.55 2.39 -11.53
CA ALA A 660 -25.83 2.75 -10.93
C ALA A 660 -25.63 2.94 -9.42
N TRP A 661 -24.88 3.98 -9.09
CA TRP A 661 -24.50 4.29 -7.71
C TRP A 661 -25.66 4.85 -6.86
N GLY A 662 -26.79 5.24 -7.48
CA GLY A 662 -27.82 6.01 -6.78
C GLY A 662 -27.24 7.35 -6.32
N ALA A 663 -27.24 7.61 -5.01
CA ALA A 663 -26.43 8.67 -4.42
C ALA A 663 -24.96 8.21 -4.41
N ASN A 664 -24.08 8.89 -5.14
CA ASN A 664 -22.64 8.58 -5.30
C ASN A 664 -21.97 8.25 -3.95
N PRO A 665 -21.88 6.97 -3.56
CA PRO A 665 -21.64 6.59 -2.16
C PRO A 665 -20.15 6.60 -1.80
N ARG A 666 -19.30 6.88 -2.79
CA ARG A 666 -17.84 6.83 -2.73
C ARG A 666 -17.19 8.06 -3.36
N GLY A 667 -17.97 9.12 -3.63
CA GLY A 667 -17.44 10.40 -4.05
C GLY A 667 -16.72 10.34 -5.40
N PHE A 668 -17.14 9.42 -6.28
CA PHE A 668 -16.53 9.28 -7.60
C PHE A 668 -16.62 10.58 -8.39
N THR A 669 -15.50 10.97 -8.99
CA THR A 669 -15.41 12.10 -9.92
C THR A 669 -15.52 11.65 -11.38
N LEU A 670 -15.62 10.33 -11.64
CA LEU A 670 -15.82 9.78 -12.98
C LEU A 670 -17.07 10.40 -13.66
N PRO A 671 -16.91 11.11 -14.80
CA PRO A 671 -18.01 11.86 -15.41
C PRO A 671 -18.89 10.94 -16.26
N VAL A 672 -19.65 10.04 -15.63
CA VAL A 672 -20.54 9.07 -16.31
C VAL A 672 -21.50 9.74 -17.31
N ALA A 673 -21.90 10.99 -17.05
CA ALA A 673 -22.76 11.77 -17.94
C ALA A 673 -22.13 12.04 -19.33
N ALA A 674 -20.80 11.96 -19.46
CA ALA A 674 -20.09 12.08 -20.74
C ALA A 674 -20.34 10.88 -21.67
N LEU A 675 -20.79 9.74 -21.15
CA LEU A 675 -21.20 8.60 -21.95
C LEU A 675 -22.60 8.82 -22.56
N PRO A 676 -22.84 8.36 -23.79
CA PRO A 676 -24.19 8.28 -24.36
C PRO A 676 -25.13 7.53 -23.41
N ALA A 677 -26.39 7.97 -23.30
CA ALA A 677 -27.33 7.42 -22.31
C ALA A 677 -27.49 5.90 -22.39
N ALA A 678 -27.51 5.33 -23.61
CA ALA A 678 -27.61 3.90 -23.85
C ALA A 678 -26.33 3.11 -23.49
N GLU A 679 -25.19 3.79 -23.37
CA GLU A 679 -23.88 3.18 -23.12
C GLU A 679 -23.34 3.46 -21.71
N ARG A 680 -24.12 4.14 -20.87
CA ARG A 680 -23.70 4.41 -19.48
C ARG A 680 -23.41 3.11 -18.74
N ARG A 681 -24.18 2.05 -18.98
CA ARG A 681 -23.96 0.71 -18.43
C ARG A 681 -23.06 -0.13 -19.33
N LEU A 682 -22.58 -1.25 -18.78
CA LEU A 682 -21.94 -2.30 -19.59
C LEU A 682 -22.93 -2.84 -20.62
N LEU A 683 -22.55 -2.79 -21.88
CA LEU A 683 -23.34 -3.26 -23.01
C LEU A 683 -23.49 -4.79 -22.97
N THR A 684 -24.66 -5.27 -23.39
CA THR A 684 -25.03 -6.70 -23.46
C THR A 684 -25.06 -7.22 -24.89
N THR A 685 -24.93 -6.35 -25.88
CA THR A 685 -24.93 -6.73 -27.29
C THR A 685 -23.63 -7.46 -27.64
N ARG A 686 -23.73 -8.46 -28.50
CA ARG A 686 -22.58 -9.25 -28.92
C ARG A 686 -21.64 -8.41 -29.78
N GLY A 687 -20.34 -8.53 -29.54
CA GLY A 687 -19.31 -7.72 -30.21
C GLY A 687 -19.19 -6.30 -29.65
N SER A 688 -19.92 -5.96 -28.58
CA SER A 688 -19.74 -4.67 -27.90
C SER A 688 -18.42 -4.58 -27.14
N PHE A 689 -17.89 -5.70 -26.66
CA PHE A 689 -16.57 -5.70 -26.04
C PHE A 689 -15.48 -5.65 -27.12
N ARG A 690 -14.66 -4.61 -27.06
CA ARG A 690 -13.49 -4.43 -27.92
C ARG A 690 -12.27 -4.29 -27.03
N PHE A 691 -11.42 -5.31 -27.01
CA PHE A 691 -10.24 -5.35 -26.16
C PHE A 691 -9.18 -4.37 -26.66
N ASP A 692 -8.62 -3.58 -25.75
CA ASP A 692 -7.46 -2.73 -26.02
C ASP A 692 -6.17 -3.52 -25.85
N ASP A 693 -5.63 -4.00 -26.96
CA ASP A 693 -4.37 -4.74 -27.04
C ASP A 693 -3.14 -3.86 -27.26
N SER A 694 -3.31 -2.53 -27.27
CA SER A 694 -2.20 -1.62 -27.55
C SER A 694 -1.14 -1.67 -26.47
N GLU A 695 0.13 -1.65 -26.91
CA GLU A 695 1.30 -1.52 -26.03
C GLU A 695 1.47 -2.67 -25.02
N LEU A 696 0.91 -3.87 -25.27
CA LEU A 696 1.00 -5.01 -24.33
C LEU A 696 2.32 -5.80 -24.37
N THR A 697 3.27 -5.40 -25.21
CA THR A 697 4.66 -5.91 -25.21
C THR A 697 5.56 -4.94 -24.46
N LEU A 698 6.52 -5.45 -23.70
CA LEU A 698 7.59 -4.65 -23.10
C LEU A 698 8.60 -4.17 -24.14
#